data_AF-A0A9C8MLJ1-F1
#
_entry.id   AF-A0A9C8MLJ1-F1
#
_cell.length_a   1.000
_cell.length_b   1.000
_cell.length_c   1.000
_cell.angle_alpha   90.00
_cell.angle_beta   90.00
_cell.angle_gamma   90.00
#
_symmetry.space_group_name_H-M   'P 1'
#
loop_
_entity.id
_entity.type
_entity.pdbx_description
1 polymer ?
#
loop_
_entity_poly.entity_id
_entity_poly.type
_entity_poly.pdbx_seq_one_letter_code
_entity_poly.pdbx_strand_id
1 'polypeptide(L)'
;MGRDHKLYYEAYNDASDLNDDGQLDIGYDPEIDYFGYFDSYKCYTYSSDLFSPVSKTSNKQCSGNWSGDFLNYVTTSRMDALRKVLYGGFRSVDTTSQTVLKRAFIPQDAHSWGKEYTSTVVNGYDISKYTPLSQPTIGTRHLFANTSLSYSGQPLMRVLNDSTYRIWEWVSIERPVAGTKCLDGGSGPNCAKAGGTSGVTVPSTVLSNVVRKIYNISGTGSNHPNNRNDFNTWEINYAIPAKLDGSGSMTTIEGNDNPYGADDNYMTVVTAELNIPSSGNYEFTVDGDDAVDVIIDDLYVAGYYGGHGFCNCDTHTTGSISLAAGTHTIKFRHEERTGGDGFVLRWVKTIPTSKITDYSVNVKACVTDLLESNCKAYSDDTTTTYKPTGILQRYGEDDLMAFGLLTGSYTNNTAGGVIRKNIASFTDEVNLETGIFTSMSGIVDTLNKLRVESFSYSNHLYKSGFITTRSIKNGEAQEWGNPIAEMMYEGLRYFAGKASPTSAFNDGVKDGTDKTLGLPLPKWVDPYRTTDGGYAHCAKPLQLVISDINSSYDSDQVPGSYFSSFTGDLTGMNVSALADNIWAGESEATNIFIGQSGTNSDGTPSAKTVNSFSNIRGLAPEEPTKLGSYYSGSVALYGKKNDLNTVKGEQNVDTLSVALASPLPRITIPIAGKTVTLVPFAKSVGGNSISNKKGDFQPTNQIVDFYIEKIVNTNAGNMDASVNGGRPYGLFRINYEDVEQAAD
;
A
#
# COMPACT_ATOMS: atom_id res chain seq x y z
N MET A 1 -0.27 20.84 -9.41
CA MET A 1 -0.08 19.48 -8.86
C MET A 1 -0.47 19.50 -7.39
N GLY A 2 -1.40 18.65 -6.97
CA GLY A 2 -1.76 18.46 -5.57
C GLY A 2 -0.55 18.07 -4.72
N ARG A 3 -0.51 18.52 -3.46
CA ARG A 3 0.50 18.13 -2.48
C ARG A 3 -0.24 17.32 -1.41
N ASP A 4 -0.16 16.01 -1.48
CA ASP A 4 -0.87 15.13 -0.55
C ASP A 4 0.02 13.94 -0.15
N HIS A 5 -0.17 13.46 1.08
CA HIS A 5 0.57 12.35 1.66
C HIS A 5 0.45 11.06 0.83
N LYS A 6 -0.67 10.87 0.11
CA LYS A 6 -0.89 9.72 -0.79
C LYS A 6 0.13 9.61 -1.92
N LEU A 7 0.90 10.65 -2.21
CA LEU A 7 2.02 10.56 -3.17
C LEU A 7 3.17 9.67 -2.68
N TYR A 8 3.23 9.36 -1.39
CA TYR A 8 4.29 8.58 -0.78
C TYR A 8 3.88 7.13 -0.49
N TYR A 9 2.66 6.72 -0.85
CA TYR A 9 2.29 5.31 -0.91
C TYR A 9 2.91 4.59 -2.10
N GLU A 10 2.87 3.27 -2.06
CA GLU A 10 3.23 2.39 -3.15
C GLU A 10 2.43 2.70 -4.41
N ALA A 11 3.10 2.56 -5.55
CA ALA A 11 2.45 2.67 -6.86
C ALA A 11 1.62 1.41 -7.19
N TYR A 12 1.94 0.27 -6.57
CA TYR A 12 1.37 -1.05 -6.85
C TYR A 12 0.82 -1.68 -5.57
N ASN A 13 -0.47 -1.45 -5.30
CA ASN A 13 -1.19 -2.12 -4.22
C ASN A 13 -1.64 -3.51 -4.69
N ASP A 14 -1.53 -4.55 -3.86
CA ASP A 14 -1.85 -5.95 -4.25
C ASP A 14 -3.38 -6.20 -4.29
N ALA A 15 -4.13 -5.22 -4.78
CA ALA A 15 -5.58 -5.17 -4.78
C ALA A 15 -6.15 -4.42 -5.99
N SER A 16 -5.33 -4.17 -7.01
CA SER A 16 -5.74 -3.61 -8.29
C SER A 16 -5.53 -4.64 -9.41
N ASP A 17 -6.34 -4.49 -10.46
CA ASP A 17 -6.10 -5.10 -11.76
C ASP A 17 -5.31 -4.08 -12.59
N LEU A 18 -4.00 -4.29 -12.75
CA LEU A 18 -3.08 -3.36 -13.39
C LEU A 18 -2.96 -3.61 -14.90
N ASN A 19 -3.34 -4.79 -15.37
CA ASN A 19 -3.26 -5.20 -16.78
C ASN A 19 -4.63 -5.29 -17.49
N ASP A 20 -5.72 -4.96 -16.78
CA ASP A 20 -7.11 -4.98 -17.23
C ASP A 20 -7.57 -6.37 -17.72
N ASP A 21 -7.04 -7.46 -17.15
CA ASP A 21 -7.40 -8.84 -17.50
C ASP A 21 -8.66 -9.34 -16.76
N GLY A 22 -9.19 -8.55 -15.82
CA GLY A 22 -10.33 -8.87 -14.97
C GLY A 22 -9.97 -9.64 -13.70
N GLN A 23 -8.69 -9.78 -13.38
CA GLN A 23 -8.16 -10.40 -12.17
C GLN A 23 -7.38 -9.39 -11.34
N LEU A 24 -7.36 -9.58 -10.03
CA LEU A 24 -6.54 -8.75 -9.16
C LEU A 24 -5.10 -9.25 -9.19
N ASP A 25 -4.15 -8.34 -9.33
CA ASP A 25 -2.71 -8.63 -9.26
C ASP A 25 -2.28 -8.75 -7.81
N ILE A 26 -2.51 -9.93 -7.24
CA ILE A 26 -2.19 -10.25 -5.84
C ILE A 26 -0.76 -10.76 -5.79
N GLY A 27 0.18 -9.83 -5.86
CA GLY A 27 1.61 -10.13 -5.86
C GLY A 27 2.32 -9.67 -7.13
N TYR A 28 3.56 -10.12 -7.29
CA TYR A 28 4.34 -9.87 -8.50
C TYR A 28 3.88 -10.77 -9.64
N ASP A 29 3.46 -10.16 -10.75
CA ASP A 29 3.19 -10.84 -12.01
C ASP A 29 4.26 -10.47 -13.06
N PRO A 30 5.10 -11.42 -13.50
CA PRO A 30 6.12 -11.15 -14.52
C PRO A 30 5.55 -10.80 -15.90
N GLU A 31 4.24 -10.91 -16.15
CA GLU A 31 3.61 -10.44 -17.38
C GLU A 31 3.44 -8.91 -17.41
N ILE A 32 3.48 -8.24 -16.25
CA ILE A 32 3.30 -6.79 -16.12
C ILE A 32 4.66 -6.07 -16.21
N ASP A 33 4.76 -5.01 -17.01
CA ASP A 33 5.93 -4.13 -17.00
C ASP A 33 5.76 -3.05 -15.91
N TYR A 34 6.29 -3.30 -14.72
CA TYR A 34 6.18 -2.36 -13.61
C TYR A 34 7.06 -1.13 -13.88
N PHE A 35 6.43 0.04 -13.94
CA PHE A 35 7.08 1.32 -14.15
C PHE A 35 7.69 1.91 -12.86
N GLY A 36 9.00 2.03 -12.81
CA GLY A 36 9.72 2.68 -11.70
C GLY A 36 11.13 3.09 -12.13
N TYR A 37 12.07 3.36 -11.22
CA TYR A 37 13.42 3.80 -11.61
C TYR A 37 14.28 2.73 -12.28
N PHE A 38 13.94 1.45 -12.13
CA PHE A 38 14.62 0.36 -12.80
C PHE A 38 14.03 0.15 -14.21
N ASP A 39 14.81 -0.48 -15.09
CA ASP A 39 14.35 -0.95 -16.39
C ASP A 39 13.90 -2.41 -16.25
N SER A 40 12.65 -2.71 -16.61
CA SER A 40 12.05 -4.04 -16.44
C SER A 40 12.83 -5.15 -17.13
N TYR A 41 13.54 -4.83 -18.21
CA TYR A 41 14.29 -5.79 -19.03
C TYR A 41 15.80 -5.76 -18.74
N LYS A 42 16.20 -5.32 -17.55
CA LYS A 42 17.60 -5.35 -17.10
C LYS A 42 17.78 -6.06 -15.77
N CYS A 43 18.98 -6.61 -15.60
CA CYS A 43 19.46 -7.21 -14.37
C CYS A 43 20.40 -6.26 -13.65
N TYR A 44 20.31 -6.23 -12.32
CA TYR A 44 21.03 -5.30 -11.46
C TYR A 44 21.83 -6.05 -10.38
N THR A 45 23.07 -5.62 -10.15
CA THR A 45 23.84 -5.96 -8.95
C THR A 45 23.73 -4.84 -7.93
N TYR A 46 23.97 -5.16 -6.66
CA TYR A 46 24.01 -4.18 -5.58
C TYR A 46 25.38 -4.18 -4.91
N SER A 47 26.00 -3.01 -4.88
CA SER A 47 27.26 -2.77 -4.17
C SER A 47 27.41 -1.30 -3.84
N SER A 48 28.01 -0.98 -2.69
CA SER A 48 28.28 0.41 -2.28
C SER A 48 27.03 1.31 -2.32
N ASP A 49 25.91 0.80 -1.79
CA ASP A 49 24.62 1.49 -1.72
C ASP A 49 24.01 1.92 -3.06
N LEU A 50 24.35 1.18 -4.13
CA LEU A 50 23.94 1.47 -5.50
C LEU A 50 23.55 0.21 -6.26
N PHE A 51 22.36 0.21 -6.85
CA PHE A 51 21.96 -0.73 -7.88
C PHE A 51 22.55 -0.32 -9.22
N SER A 52 23.32 -1.21 -9.85
CA SER A 52 23.95 -0.97 -11.17
C SER A 52 23.47 -2.01 -12.18
N PRO A 53 23.01 -1.59 -13.38
CA PRO A 53 22.62 -2.54 -14.41
C PRO A 53 23.86 -3.28 -14.94
N VAL A 54 23.73 -4.59 -15.14
CA VAL A 54 24.83 -5.46 -15.59
C VAL A 54 24.52 -6.20 -16.89
N SER A 55 23.25 -6.42 -17.23
CA SER A 55 22.84 -7.08 -18.47
C SER A 55 21.40 -6.76 -18.83
N LYS A 56 21.03 -7.02 -20.09
CA LYS A 56 19.64 -7.05 -20.54
C LYS A 56 19.08 -8.47 -20.44
N THR A 57 17.78 -8.59 -20.33
CA THR A 57 17.03 -9.85 -20.35
C THR A 57 15.79 -9.67 -21.22
N SER A 58 15.31 -10.74 -21.88
CA SER A 58 14.10 -10.70 -22.69
C SER A 58 12.85 -11.15 -21.94
N ASN A 59 13.01 -11.68 -20.73
CA ASN A 59 11.93 -12.31 -19.95
C ASN A 59 11.92 -11.86 -18.47
N LYS A 60 12.63 -10.76 -18.17
CA LYS A 60 12.74 -10.16 -16.82
C LYS A 60 13.42 -11.04 -15.77
N GLN A 61 13.91 -12.22 -16.15
CA GLN A 61 14.64 -13.11 -15.24
C GLN A 61 16.13 -12.75 -15.23
N CYS A 62 16.68 -12.79 -14.02
CA CYS A 62 18.00 -12.32 -13.63
C CYS A 62 18.60 -13.24 -12.56
N SER A 63 18.66 -14.55 -12.77
CA SER A 63 19.16 -15.51 -11.76
C SER A 63 20.49 -15.08 -11.13
N GLY A 64 20.51 -14.97 -9.80
CA GLY A 64 21.67 -14.50 -9.01
C GLY A 64 21.85 -12.97 -8.95
N ASN A 65 21.03 -12.21 -9.66
CA ASN A 65 20.97 -10.75 -9.68
C ASN A 65 19.54 -10.29 -9.38
N TRP A 66 19.33 -8.98 -9.27
CA TRP A 66 18.00 -8.41 -9.15
C TRP A 66 17.38 -8.13 -10.52
N SER A 67 16.14 -8.55 -10.73
CA SER A 67 15.31 -8.10 -11.85
C SER A 67 14.88 -6.65 -11.63
N GLY A 68 15.07 -5.80 -12.63
CA GLY A 68 14.58 -4.43 -12.57
C GLY A 68 13.06 -4.35 -12.45
N ASP A 69 12.34 -5.29 -13.07
CA ASP A 69 10.88 -5.33 -13.02
C ASP A 69 10.38 -5.66 -11.60
N PHE A 70 10.97 -6.70 -10.97
CA PHE A 70 10.68 -7.03 -9.58
C PHE A 70 11.02 -5.88 -8.62
N LEU A 71 12.15 -5.19 -8.83
CA LEU A 71 12.51 -4.03 -8.02
C LEU A 71 11.51 -2.87 -8.18
N ASN A 72 11.00 -2.63 -9.38
CA ASN A 72 9.96 -1.62 -9.60
C ASN A 72 8.66 -1.99 -8.86
N TYR A 73 8.21 -3.24 -8.96
CA TYR A 73 7.05 -3.73 -8.21
C TYR A 73 7.19 -3.51 -6.70
N VAL A 74 8.32 -3.90 -6.12
CA VAL A 74 8.52 -3.82 -4.67
C VAL A 74 8.74 -2.39 -4.19
N THR A 75 9.44 -1.53 -4.95
CA THR A 75 10.02 -0.29 -4.38
C THR A 75 9.40 1.01 -4.89
N THR A 76 8.58 1.01 -5.94
CA THR A 76 8.11 2.27 -6.54
C THR A 76 7.05 2.96 -5.69
N SER A 77 7.31 4.20 -5.27
CA SER A 77 6.26 5.10 -4.77
C SER A 77 5.61 5.86 -5.92
N ARG A 78 4.39 6.36 -5.70
CA ARG A 78 3.69 7.21 -6.68
C ARG A 78 4.50 8.46 -7.05
N MET A 79 5.18 9.07 -6.09
CA MET A 79 6.08 10.20 -6.32
C MET A 79 7.23 9.82 -7.26
N ASP A 80 7.83 8.63 -7.11
CA ASP A 80 8.92 8.21 -7.99
C ASP A 80 8.46 8.03 -9.45
N ALA A 81 7.31 7.38 -9.64
CA ALA A 81 6.69 7.25 -10.96
C ALA A 81 6.44 8.62 -11.60
N LEU A 82 5.86 9.56 -10.83
CA LEU A 82 5.57 10.91 -11.30
C LEU A 82 6.85 11.66 -11.71
N ARG A 83 7.89 11.64 -10.87
CA ARG A 83 9.18 12.27 -11.16
C ARG A 83 9.83 11.66 -12.41
N LYS A 84 9.74 10.34 -12.58
CA LYS A 84 10.25 9.64 -13.77
C LYS A 84 9.52 10.11 -15.04
N VAL A 85 8.20 10.16 -15.03
CA VAL A 85 7.40 10.63 -16.17
C VAL A 85 7.68 12.09 -16.50
N LEU A 86 7.72 12.96 -15.50
CA LEU A 86 7.86 14.40 -15.72
C LEU A 86 9.25 14.79 -16.17
N TYR A 87 10.30 14.28 -15.53
CA TYR A 87 11.67 14.76 -15.76
C TYR A 87 12.76 13.69 -15.72
N GLY A 88 12.40 12.40 -15.77
CA GLY A 88 13.36 11.30 -15.77
C GLY A 88 13.82 10.84 -14.39
N GLY A 89 13.23 11.36 -13.31
CA GLY A 89 13.43 10.91 -11.94
C GLY A 89 14.31 11.84 -11.09
N PHE A 90 14.31 11.62 -9.77
CA PHE A 90 15.13 12.41 -8.86
C PHE A 90 16.61 12.02 -8.96
N ARG A 91 17.41 12.84 -9.65
CA ARG A 91 18.85 12.66 -9.82
C ARG A 91 19.61 13.18 -8.60
N SER A 92 19.95 12.29 -7.67
CA SER A 92 20.77 12.63 -6.50
C SER A 92 22.25 12.82 -6.82
N VAL A 93 22.71 12.23 -7.93
CA VAL A 93 23.99 12.53 -8.59
C VAL A 93 23.68 12.81 -10.06
N ASP A 94 24.11 13.97 -10.55
CA ASP A 94 23.90 14.40 -11.94
C ASP A 94 25.17 15.05 -12.50
N THR A 95 26.12 14.24 -12.97
CA THR A 95 27.41 14.69 -13.51
C THR A 95 27.62 14.17 -14.94
N THR A 96 28.65 14.62 -15.64
CA THR A 96 28.95 14.14 -16.99
C THR A 96 29.31 12.64 -17.04
N SER A 97 29.79 12.07 -15.93
CA SER A 97 30.22 10.67 -15.84
C SER A 97 29.22 9.73 -15.16
N GLN A 98 28.27 10.28 -14.39
CA GLN A 98 27.37 9.46 -13.58
C GLN A 98 26.01 10.13 -13.36
N THR A 99 24.96 9.32 -13.48
CA THR A 99 23.61 9.68 -13.06
C THR A 99 23.11 8.63 -12.06
N VAL A 100 22.67 9.08 -10.87
CA VAL A 100 22.08 8.20 -9.85
C VAL A 100 20.69 8.70 -9.47
N LEU A 101 19.68 7.90 -9.78
CA LEU A 101 18.30 8.13 -9.35
C LEU A 101 18.11 7.68 -7.91
N LYS A 102 17.43 8.49 -7.09
CA LYS A 102 17.15 8.19 -5.68
C LYS A 102 15.65 8.19 -5.42
N ARG A 103 15.17 7.12 -4.79
CA ARG A 103 13.77 6.96 -4.37
C ARG A 103 13.27 8.06 -3.43
N ALA A 104 11.96 8.27 -3.39
CA ALA A 104 11.33 9.13 -2.40
C ALA A 104 11.60 8.65 -0.96
N PHE A 105 11.67 9.60 -0.03
CA PHE A 105 11.72 9.34 1.41
C PHE A 105 10.36 8.85 1.90
N ILE A 106 10.35 7.74 2.62
CA ILE A 106 9.17 7.12 3.25
C ILE A 106 9.43 7.04 4.77
N PRO A 107 8.61 7.65 5.64
CA PRO A 107 8.80 7.56 7.08
C PRO A 107 8.49 6.16 7.65
N GLN A 108 8.90 5.91 8.89
CA GLN A 108 8.50 4.71 9.65
C GLN A 108 7.12 4.92 10.27
N ASP A 109 6.12 5.03 9.42
CA ASP A 109 4.70 5.17 9.76
C ASP A 109 3.82 4.43 8.74
N ALA A 110 2.52 4.73 8.73
CA ALA A 110 1.54 4.21 7.79
C ALA A 110 1.87 4.33 6.30
N HIS A 111 2.88 5.12 5.88
CA HIS A 111 3.34 5.16 4.48
C HIS A 111 4.36 4.07 4.15
N SER A 112 4.92 3.39 5.15
CA SER A 112 5.76 2.21 4.93
C SER A 112 4.89 1.05 4.45
N TRP A 113 5.26 0.45 3.31
CA TRP A 113 4.56 -0.73 2.80
C TRP A 113 5.50 -1.92 2.74
N GLY A 114 4.91 -3.10 2.56
CA GLY A 114 5.69 -4.31 2.36
C GLY A 114 5.06 -5.33 1.43
N LYS A 115 5.90 -6.25 0.94
CA LYS A 115 5.55 -7.41 0.12
C LYS A 115 6.10 -8.68 0.77
N GLU A 116 5.45 -9.82 0.53
CA GLU A 116 5.97 -11.10 0.97
C GLU A 116 5.99 -12.15 -0.15
N TYR A 117 6.97 -13.03 -0.07
CA TYR A 117 7.08 -14.21 -0.91
C TYR A 117 7.19 -15.47 -0.04
N THR A 118 6.37 -16.47 -0.35
CA THR A 118 6.30 -17.74 0.38
C THR A 118 6.92 -18.88 -0.41
N SER A 119 6.44 -19.14 -1.63
CA SER A 119 6.91 -20.26 -2.45
C SER A 119 6.36 -20.16 -3.88
N THR A 120 6.92 -20.94 -4.82
CA THR A 120 6.40 -21.01 -6.19
C THR A 120 4.97 -21.49 -6.29
N VAL A 121 4.51 -22.36 -5.38
CA VAL A 121 3.12 -22.84 -5.37
C VAL A 121 2.15 -21.73 -4.96
N VAL A 122 2.55 -20.88 -4.02
CA VAL A 122 1.69 -19.80 -3.51
C VAL A 122 1.75 -18.58 -4.42
N ASN A 123 2.94 -18.23 -4.92
CA ASN A 123 3.20 -16.98 -5.62
C ASN A 123 3.24 -17.14 -7.15
N GLY A 124 3.23 -18.36 -7.70
CA GLY A 124 3.23 -18.60 -9.15
C GLY A 124 4.59 -18.45 -9.85
N TYR A 125 5.64 -17.99 -9.16
CA TYR A 125 6.98 -17.83 -9.73
C TYR A 125 8.11 -18.30 -8.80
N ASP A 126 9.30 -18.49 -9.35
CA ASP A 126 10.51 -18.83 -8.61
C ASP A 126 11.33 -17.57 -8.31
N ILE A 127 11.35 -17.12 -7.05
CA ILE A 127 12.04 -15.88 -6.64
C ILE A 127 13.54 -15.86 -6.96
N SER A 128 14.19 -17.03 -7.05
CA SER A 128 15.62 -17.11 -7.38
C SER A 128 15.93 -16.76 -8.85
N LYS A 129 14.88 -16.70 -9.69
CA LYS A 129 14.97 -16.20 -11.06
C LYS A 129 14.88 -14.68 -11.15
N TYR A 130 14.43 -13.99 -10.11
CA TYR A 130 14.20 -12.53 -10.13
C TYR A 130 15.02 -11.79 -9.08
N THR A 131 15.64 -12.50 -8.15
CA THR A 131 16.43 -11.93 -7.05
C THR A 131 17.67 -12.79 -6.78
N PRO A 132 18.67 -12.27 -6.04
CA PRO A 132 19.77 -13.06 -5.50
C PRO A 132 19.37 -14.00 -4.35
N LEU A 133 18.11 -13.99 -3.91
CA LEU A 133 17.63 -14.81 -2.81
C LEU A 133 17.36 -16.24 -3.29
N SER A 134 17.62 -17.21 -2.42
CA SER A 134 17.14 -18.59 -2.62
C SER A 134 15.62 -18.67 -2.42
N GLN A 135 15.04 -19.84 -2.67
CA GLN A 135 13.70 -20.12 -2.15
C GLN A 135 13.73 -20.07 -0.60
N PRO A 136 12.68 -19.52 0.04
CA PRO A 136 12.52 -19.62 1.49
C PRO A 136 12.46 -21.09 1.92
N THR A 137 12.98 -21.35 3.12
CA THR A 137 12.76 -22.64 3.77
C THR A 137 11.27 -22.87 3.97
N ILE A 138 10.80 -24.11 3.82
CA ILE A 138 9.35 -24.40 3.96
C ILE A 138 8.86 -23.84 5.30
N GLY A 139 7.70 -23.17 5.32
CA GLY A 139 7.11 -22.57 6.52
C GLY A 139 7.70 -21.20 6.91
N THR A 140 8.66 -20.69 6.15
CA THR A 140 9.15 -19.32 6.25
C THR A 140 8.81 -18.51 4.99
N ARG A 141 9.14 -17.22 5.00
CA ARG A 141 8.88 -16.26 3.90
C ARG A 141 10.04 -15.30 3.74
N HIS A 142 10.17 -14.69 2.56
CA HIS A 142 10.96 -13.49 2.37
C HIS A 142 10.04 -12.28 2.47
N LEU A 143 10.33 -11.36 3.38
CA LEU A 143 9.58 -10.12 3.55
C LEU A 143 10.40 -8.95 3.00
N PHE A 144 9.74 -8.05 2.28
CA PHE A 144 10.30 -6.83 1.73
C PHE A 144 9.56 -5.66 2.33
N ALA A 145 10.25 -4.72 2.96
CA ALA A 145 9.64 -3.52 3.54
C ALA A 145 10.31 -2.26 2.98
N ASN A 146 9.52 -1.22 2.70
CA ASN A 146 10.02 0.04 2.17
C ASN A 146 9.84 1.14 3.21
N THR A 147 10.96 1.67 3.71
CA THR A 147 10.96 2.70 4.75
C THR A 147 12.29 3.45 4.78
N SER A 148 12.38 4.52 5.58
CA SER A 148 13.61 5.25 5.89
C SER A 148 13.75 5.27 7.40
N LEU A 149 14.90 4.84 7.93
CA LEU A 149 15.08 4.67 9.39
C LEU A 149 15.47 5.96 10.13
N SER A 150 15.63 7.07 9.41
CA SER A 150 15.84 8.39 9.99
C SER A 150 15.50 9.48 8.99
N TYR A 151 15.25 10.68 9.49
CA TYR A 151 14.84 11.84 8.68
C TYR A 151 15.85 12.20 7.58
N SER A 152 17.16 12.02 7.82
CA SER A 152 18.24 12.26 6.86
C SER A 152 18.83 10.98 6.25
N GLY A 153 18.23 9.82 6.55
CA GLY A 153 18.68 8.51 6.09
C GLY A 153 18.41 8.26 4.61
N GLN A 154 18.97 7.16 4.10
CA GLN A 154 18.62 6.70 2.76
C GLN A 154 17.21 6.09 2.76
N PRO A 155 16.46 6.21 1.64
CA PRO A 155 15.24 5.45 1.44
C PRO A 155 15.60 3.98 1.15
N LEU A 156 15.11 3.08 1.98
CA LEU A 156 15.51 1.66 1.96
C LEU A 156 14.42 0.76 1.40
N MET A 157 14.84 -0.28 0.69
CA MET A 157 14.17 -1.57 0.65
C MET A 157 14.87 -2.47 1.68
N ARG A 158 14.14 -2.96 2.66
CA ARG A 158 14.64 -3.86 3.71
C ARG A 158 14.16 -5.27 3.40
N VAL A 159 15.06 -6.25 3.43
CA VAL A 159 14.74 -7.65 3.18
C VAL A 159 14.93 -8.44 4.46
N LEU A 160 13.89 -9.09 4.95
CA LEU A 160 13.96 -10.11 6.00
C LEU A 160 13.83 -11.49 5.36
N ASN A 161 14.94 -12.21 5.25
CA ASN A 161 14.94 -13.57 4.69
C ASN A 161 14.40 -14.58 5.72
N ASP A 162 13.84 -15.68 5.23
CA ASP A 162 13.36 -16.83 6.01
C ASP A 162 12.58 -16.46 7.30
N SER A 163 11.72 -15.45 7.23
CA SER A 163 10.87 -15.04 8.34
C SER A 163 9.77 -16.05 8.62
N THR A 164 9.52 -16.32 9.91
CA THR A 164 8.31 -17.02 10.34
C THR A 164 7.09 -16.10 10.44
N TYR A 165 7.33 -14.79 10.49
CA TYR A 165 6.30 -13.77 10.51
C TYR A 165 5.75 -13.46 9.12
N ARG A 166 4.59 -12.83 9.07
CA ARG A 166 3.94 -12.25 7.89
C ARG A 166 4.33 -10.80 7.72
N ILE A 167 4.12 -10.26 6.52
CA ILE A 167 4.49 -8.87 6.25
C ILE A 167 3.75 -7.86 7.13
N TRP A 168 2.46 -8.07 7.39
CA TRP A 168 1.67 -7.21 8.27
C TRP A 168 2.12 -7.25 9.72
N GLU A 169 2.82 -8.32 10.15
CA GLU A 169 3.41 -8.41 11.49
C GLU A 169 4.72 -7.61 11.59
N TRP A 170 5.14 -6.95 10.52
CA TRP A 170 6.34 -6.12 10.48
C TRP A 170 6.04 -4.68 10.04
N VAL A 171 5.16 -4.48 9.06
CA VAL A 171 4.83 -3.14 8.51
C VAL A 171 3.49 -2.59 9.00
N SER A 172 2.57 -3.45 9.47
CA SER A 172 1.23 -3.07 9.96
C SER A 172 1.11 -3.31 11.47
N ILE A 173 2.08 -2.80 12.21
CA ILE A 173 2.18 -2.93 13.67
C ILE A 173 2.28 -1.54 14.30
N GLU A 174 2.05 -1.49 15.61
CA GLU A 174 2.43 -0.32 16.40
C GLU A 174 3.90 0.08 16.14
N ARG A 175 4.20 1.36 16.25
CA ARG A 175 5.53 1.92 15.98
C ARG A 175 6.69 1.27 16.78
N PRO A 176 7.91 1.21 16.22
CA PRO A 176 8.26 1.61 14.85
C PRO A 176 7.92 0.51 13.83
N VAL A 177 7.16 0.86 12.79
CA VAL A 177 6.91 -0.03 11.65
C VAL A 177 8.19 -0.31 10.87
N ALA A 178 8.26 -1.48 10.25
CA ALA A 178 9.40 -1.96 9.48
C ALA A 178 10.73 -1.84 10.24
N GLY A 179 10.70 -1.90 11.58
CA GLY A 179 11.85 -1.76 12.48
C GLY A 179 12.64 -3.06 12.65
N THR A 180 13.25 -3.26 13.81
CA THR A 180 13.92 -4.53 14.17
C THR A 180 12.97 -5.52 14.85
N LYS A 181 11.75 -5.08 15.19
CA LYS A 181 10.73 -5.80 15.93
C LYS A 181 9.56 -6.16 15.03
N CYS A 182 8.98 -7.33 15.30
CA CYS A 182 7.79 -7.86 14.65
C CYS A 182 6.75 -8.08 15.75
N LEU A 183 5.46 -7.87 15.46
CA LEU A 183 4.35 -7.82 16.43
C LEU A 183 4.53 -6.69 17.47
N ASP A 184 3.44 -6.13 18.00
CA ASP A 184 3.42 -5.26 19.19
C ASP A 184 4.47 -4.11 19.20
N GLY A 185 4.84 -3.59 18.03
CA GLY A 185 5.81 -2.51 17.84
C GLY A 185 7.12 -2.65 18.61
N GLY A 186 7.54 -1.58 19.27
CA GLY A 186 8.82 -1.54 20.01
C GLY A 186 8.95 -2.59 21.12
N SER A 187 7.83 -3.10 21.66
CA SER A 187 7.79 -4.18 22.65
C SER A 187 7.84 -5.58 22.05
N GLY A 188 7.72 -5.71 20.74
CA GLY A 188 7.66 -6.98 20.04
C GLY A 188 8.92 -7.85 20.14
N PRO A 189 8.80 -9.15 19.78
CA PRO A 189 9.95 -9.99 19.51
C PRO A 189 10.82 -9.43 18.37
N ASN A 190 12.11 -9.79 18.37
CA ASN A 190 12.97 -9.48 17.24
C ASN A 190 12.48 -10.22 15.98
N CYS A 191 12.42 -9.50 14.86
CA CYS A 191 12.10 -10.09 13.56
C CYS A 191 13.18 -11.07 13.11
N ALA A 192 14.43 -10.63 13.15
CA ALA A 192 15.59 -11.45 12.84
C ALA A 192 15.86 -12.45 13.96
N LYS A 193 16.00 -13.73 13.61
CA LYS A 193 16.21 -14.87 14.52
C LYS A 193 17.47 -15.63 14.13
N ALA A 194 18.19 -16.12 15.14
CA ALA A 194 19.27 -17.06 14.92
C ALA A 194 18.72 -18.37 14.34
N GLY A 195 19.51 -19.05 13.51
CA GLY A 195 19.13 -20.36 13.00
C GLY A 195 19.00 -21.37 14.13
N GLY A 196 18.11 -22.35 13.98
CA GLY A 196 17.84 -23.36 14.98
C GLY A 196 16.79 -24.36 14.53
N THR A 197 16.47 -25.31 15.39
CA THR A 197 15.35 -26.22 15.22
C THR A 197 14.13 -25.68 15.94
N SER A 198 12.98 -25.61 15.27
CA SER A 198 11.72 -25.24 15.91
C SER A 198 10.60 -26.12 15.39
N GLY A 199 9.72 -26.55 16.29
CA GLY A 199 8.47 -27.20 15.96
C GLY A 199 7.49 -26.16 15.42
N VAL A 200 7.20 -26.21 14.12
CA VAL A 200 6.10 -25.41 13.54
C VAL A 200 4.90 -26.30 13.30
N THR A 201 3.68 -25.78 13.46
CA THR A 201 2.46 -26.55 13.12
C THR A 201 2.61 -27.10 11.71
N VAL A 202 2.28 -28.37 11.49
CA VAL A 202 2.34 -28.97 10.15
C VAL A 202 1.46 -28.14 9.20
N PRO A 203 2.02 -27.51 8.15
CA PRO A 203 1.27 -26.58 7.33
C PRO A 203 0.11 -27.26 6.61
N SER A 204 -1.01 -26.55 6.53
CA SER A 204 -2.17 -26.99 5.75
C SER A 204 -1.83 -27.25 4.28
N THR A 205 -0.78 -26.63 3.74
CA THR A 205 -0.33 -26.83 2.34
C THR A 205 0.26 -28.21 2.07
N VAL A 206 0.67 -28.95 3.10
CA VAL A 206 1.15 -30.34 2.98
C VAL A 206 0.13 -31.33 3.53
N LEU A 207 -1.05 -30.86 3.95
CA LEU A 207 -2.13 -31.70 4.48
C LEU A 207 -3.33 -31.69 3.53
N SER A 208 -3.93 -32.86 3.38
CA SER A 208 -5.20 -33.03 2.66
C SER A 208 -6.06 -34.05 3.37
N ASN A 209 -7.37 -34.04 3.11
CA ASN A 209 -8.31 -34.99 3.69
C ASN A 209 -8.25 -35.07 5.23
N VAL A 210 -8.02 -33.94 5.91
CA VAL A 210 -7.93 -33.87 7.36
C VAL A 210 -9.32 -34.00 7.98
N VAL A 211 -9.61 -35.15 8.56
CA VAL A 211 -10.90 -35.50 9.16
C VAL A 211 -10.72 -35.76 10.64
N ARG A 212 -11.43 -35.00 11.46
CA ARG A 212 -11.55 -35.21 12.91
C ARG A 212 -12.79 -36.02 13.24
N LYS A 213 -12.66 -36.95 14.17
CA LYS A 213 -13.76 -37.63 14.87
C LYS A 213 -13.57 -37.49 16.36
N ILE A 214 -14.63 -37.13 17.08
CA ILE A 214 -14.61 -36.97 18.53
C ILE A 214 -15.55 -37.98 19.17
N TYR A 215 -15.07 -38.65 20.22
CA TYR A 215 -15.78 -39.73 20.90
C TYR A 215 -15.93 -39.43 22.39
N ASN A 216 -17.14 -39.60 22.90
CA ASN A 216 -17.49 -39.44 24.30
C ASN A 216 -16.95 -40.59 25.17
N ILE A 217 -16.05 -40.26 26.09
CA ILE A 217 -15.47 -41.19 27.06
C ILE A 217 -15.98 -40.95 28.48
N SER A 218 -17.08 -40.21 28.66
CA SER A 218 -17.71 -40.03 29.97
C SER A 218 -18.10 -41.38 30.60
N GLY A 219 -18.03 -41.44 31.93
CA GLY A 219 -18.35 -42.64 32.70
C GLY A 219 -17.29 -43.75 32.65
N THR A 220 -16.12 -43.51 32.05
CA THR A 220 -15.02 -44.51 31.94
C THR A 220 -13.96 -44.39 33.04
N GLY A 221 -14.14 -43.51 34.03
CA GLY A 221 -13.21 -43.26 35.13
C GLY A 221 -12.40 -41.97 34.94
N SER A 222 -11.21 -41.92 35.53
CA SER A 222 -10.28 -40.76 35.50
C SER A 222 -8.86 -41.16 35.06
N ASN A 223 -8.72 -42.31 34.41
CA ASN A 223 -7.43 -42.76 33.90
C ASN A 223 -7.16 -42.11 32.55
N HIS A 224 -5.90 -41.96 32.19
CA HIS A 224 -5.43 -41.49 30.88
C HIS A 224 -4.61 -42.61 30.21
N PRO A 225 -4.47 -42.63 28.87
CA PRO A 225 -3.49 -43.46 28.20
C PRO A 225 -2.06 -43.11 28.66
N ASN A 226 -1.32 -44.05 29.29
CA ASN A 226 0.04 -43.78 29.79
C ASN A 226 1.14 -44.17 28.80
N ASN A 227 0.78 -44.81 27.68
CA ASN A 227 1.68 -45.24 26.62
C ASN A 227 0.88 -45.62 25.36
N ARG A 228 1.58 -45.93 24.26
CA ARG A 228 0.97 -46.32 22.98
C ARG A 228 0.00 -47.50 23.09
N ASN A 229 0.33 -48.53 23.88
CA ASN A 229 -0.50 -49.72 23.99
C ASN A 229 -1.81 -49.43 24.72
N ASP A 230 -1.76 -48.58 25.75
CA ASP A 230 -2.95 -48.06 26.41
C ASP A 230 -3.80 -47.30 25.38
N PHE A 231 -3.19 -46.39 24.61
CA PHE A 231 -3.92 -45.59 23.63
C PHE A 231 -4.54 -46.45 22.51
N ASN A 232 -3.85 -47.51 22.06
CA ASN A 232 -4.43 -48.50 21.13
C ASN A 232 -5.66 -49.20 21.72
N THR A 233 -5.60 -49.54 23.01
CA THR A 233 -6.73 -50.18 23.72
C THR A 233 -7.91 -49.21 23.84
N TRP A 234 -7.62 -47.95 24.10
CA TRP A 234 -8.62 -46.88 24.17
C TRP A 234 -9.29 -46.63 22.82
N GLU A 235 -8.52 -46.54 21.73
CA GLU A 235 -9.07 -46.42 20.38
C GLU A 235 -10.03 -47.58 20.07
N ILE A 236 -9.65 -48.82 20.38
CA ILE A 236 -10.50 -50.01 20.18
C ILE A 236 -11.81 -49.92 20.98
N ASN A 237 -11.75 -49.46 22.23
CA ASN A 237 -12.90 -49.47 23.13
C ASN A 237 -13.84 -48.27 22.93
N TYR A 238 -13.29 -47.13 22.53
CA TYR A 238 -14.02 -45.85 22.56
C TYR A 238 -14.21 -45.22 21.18
N ALA A 239 -13.38 -45.51 20.18
CA ALA A 239 -13.58 -45.04 18.80
C ALA A 239 -14.64 -45.87 18.06
N ILE A 240 -15.81 -46.04 18.69
CA ILE A 240 -16.93 -46.85 18.19
C ILE A 240 -18.14 -45.97 17.87
N PRO A 241 -19.03 -46.38 16.94
CA PRO A 241 -20.18 -45.57 16.52
C PRO A 241 -21.09 -45.13 17.67
N ALA A 242 -21.24 -45.95 18.72
CA ALA A 242 -22.10 -45.64 19.87
C ALA A 242 -21.57 -44.52 20.77
N LYS A 243 -20.29 -44.13 20.62
CA LYS A 243 -19.65 -43.08 21.39
C LYS A 243 -19.26 -41.87 20.54
N LEU A 244 -19.55 -41.87 19.24
CA LEU A 244 -19.20 -40.76 18.35
C LEU A 244 -20.11 -39.55 18.64
N ASP A 245 -19.53 -38.46 19.15
CA ASP A 245 -20.24 -37.19 19.29
C ASP A 245 -20.40 -36.52 17.92
N GLY A 246 -19.33 -36.54 17.10
CA GLY A 246 -19.38 -35.97 15.77
C GLY A 246 -18.09 -36.11 14.96
N SER A 247 -18.15 -35.66 13.71
CA SER A 247 -17.03 -35.65 12.78
C SER A 247 -17.08 -34.41 11.90
N GLY A 248 -15.91 -33.88 11.53
CA GLY A 248 -15.79 -32.78 10.59
C GLY A 248 -14.37 -32.59 10.07
N SER A 249 -14.22 -31.70 9.10
CA SER A 249 -12.93 -31.38 8.50
C SER A 249 -12.11 -30.42 9.36
N MET A 250 -10.78 -30.51 9.27
CA MET A 250 -9.85 -29.50 9.78
C MET A 250 -8.94 -29.00 8.66
N THR A 251 -8.23 -27.90 8.90
CA THR A 251 -7.20 -27.37 7.98
C THR A 251 -5.78 -27.72 8.41
N THR A 252 -5.57 -27.84 9.72
CA THR A 252 -4.33 -28.26 10.37
C THR A 252 -4.66 -29.29 11.44
N ILE A 253 -3.65 -30.01 11.97
CA ILE A 253 -3.83 -30.91 13.11
C ILE A 253 -3.48 -30.10 14.37
N GLU A 254 -4.34 -29.14 14.66
CA GLU A 254 -4.28 -28.24 15.81
C GLU A 254 -5.72 -27.91 16.21
N GLY A 255 -6.04 -28.02 17.50
CA GLY A 255 -7.39 -27.76 17.97
C GLY A 255 -7.52 -27.84 19.49
N ASN A 256 -8.69 -27.42 19.95
CA ASN A 256 -9.14 -27.43 21.33
C ASN A 256 -10.67 -27.62 21.32
N ASP A 257 -11.25 -27.85 22.48
CA ASP A 257 -12.68 -28.06 22.75
C ASP A 257 -13.34 -29.21 21.95
N ASN A 258 -14.53 -29.62 22.39
CA ASN A 258 -15.40 -30.57 21.67
C ASN A 258 -16.58 -29.83 21.00
N PRO A 259 -16.49 -29.45 19.73
CA PRO A 259 -17.59 -28.72 19.06
C PRO A 259 -18.86 -29.54 18.82
N TYR A 260 -18.87 -30.83 19.17
CA TYR A 260 -20.02 -31.72 18.98
C TYR A 260 -20.61 -32.21 20.31
N GLY A 261 -20.03 -31.83 21.45
CA GLY A 261 -20.37 -32.41 22.74
C GLY A 261 -19.87 -31.59 23.92
N ALA A 262 -19.55 -32.28 25.01
CA ALA A 262 -18.96 -31.67 26.19
C ALA A 262 -17.44 -31.57 26.03
N ASP A 263 -16.87 -30.48 26.53
CA ASP A 263 -15.42 -30.19 26.48
C ASP A 263 -14.61 -31.01 27.51
N ASP A 264 -15.28 -31.86 28.29
CA ASP A 264 -14.63 -32.80 29.20
C ASP A 264 -14.94 -34.25 28.77
N ASN A 265 -14.01 -35.16 29.04
CA ASN A 265 -14.15 -36.60 28.83
C ASN A 265 -14.44 -36.95 27.36
N TYR A 266 -13.53 -36.58 26.47
CA TYR A 266 -13.59 -36.94 25.07
C TYR A 266 -12.26 -37.50 24.54
N MET A 267 -12.33 -38.21 23.42
CA MET A 267 -11.16 -38.67 22.68
C MET A 267 -11.30 -38.23 21.23
N THR A 268 -10.26 -37.62 20.70
CA THR A 268 -10.17 -37.16 19.33
C THR A 268 -9.28 -38.08 18.50
N VAL A 269 -9.76 -38.47 17.32
CA VAL A 269 -8.97 -39.15 16.29
C VAL A 269 -9.01 -38.31 15.03
N VAL A 270 -7.86 -37.82 14.61
CA VAL A 270 -7.67 -37.10 13.35
C VAL A 270 -6.96 -38.02 12.35
N THR A 271 -7.53 -38.17 11.16
CA THR A 271 -6.87 -38.83 10.02
C THR A 271 -6.62 -37.82 8.93
N ALA A 272 -5.47 -37.90 8.26
CA ALA A 272 -5.10 -37.00 7.16
C ALA A 272 -4.19 -37.68 6.14
N GLU A 273 -4.03 -37.05 4.99
CA GLU A 273 -2.98 -37.33 4.01
C GLU A 273 -1.90 -36.24 4.08
N LEU A 274 -0.66 -36.64 4.30
CA LEU A 274 0.53 -35.79 4.32
C LEU A 274 1.28 -35.90 2.99
N ASN A 275 1.34 -34.82 2.22
CA ASN A 275 2.07 -34.78 0.96
C ASN A 275 3.50 -34.27 1.17
N ILE A 276 4.48 -35.15 1.02
CA ILE A 276 5.90 -34.87 1.21
C ILE A 276 6.52 -34.40 -0.11
N PRO A 277 7.05 -33.16 -0.18
CA PRO A 277 7.55 -32.60 -1.44
C PRO A 277 8.89 -33.22 -1.88
N SER A 278 9.69 -33.74 -0.94
CA SER A 278 10.99 -34.35 -1.22
C SER A 278 11.28 -35.46 -0.22
N SER A 279 11.79 -36.59 -0.71
CA SER A 279 12.22 -37.70 0.15
C SER A 279 13.26 -37.23 1.16
N GLY A 280 13.11 -37.63 2.42
CA GLY A 280 14.02 -37.21 3.49
C GLY A 280 13.62 -37.73 4.87
N ASN A 281 14.44 -37.41 5.86
CA ASN A 281 14.11 -37.66 7.26
C ASN A 281 13.36 -36.45 7.82
N TYR A 282 12.16 -36.68 8.34
CA TYR A 282 11.30 -35.67 8.93
C TYR A 282 11.17 -35.92 10.42
N GLU A 283 11.25 -34.85 11.20
CA GLU A 283 11.05 -34.89 12.64
C GLU A 283 9.69 -34.30 12.99
N PHE A 284 8.99 -34.92 13.93
CA PHE A 284 7.69 -34.48 14.43
C PHE A 284 7.70 -34.44 15.95
N THR A 285 7.02 -33.45 16.52
CA THR A 285 6.74 -33.34 17.95
C THR A 285 5.26 -33.05 18.14
N VAL A 286 4.74 -33.40 19.31
CA VAL A 286 3.31 -33.30 19.66
C VAL A 286 3.17 -32.62 21.01
N ASP A 287 2.10 -31.87 21.17
CA ASP A 287 1.70 -31.29 22.46
C ASP A 287 0.18 -31.47 22.62
N GLY A 288 -0.28 -31.62 23.87
CA GLY A 288 -1.60 -32.12 24.20
C GLY A 288 -2.03 -31.82 25.63
N ASP A 289 -3.33 -31.89 25.86
CA ASP A 289 -4.00 -31.94 27.17
C ASP A 289 -5.34 -32.62 26.99
N ASP A 290 -5.59 -33.82 27.50
CA ASP A 290 -4.76 -34.93 27.99
C ASP A 290 -3.65 -35.52 27.07
N ALA A 291 -3.72 -36.84 26.86
CA ALA A 291 -2.69 -37.62 26.17
C ALA A 291 -2.77 -37.52 24.63
N VAL A 292 -1.62 -37.45 23.96
CA VAL A 292 -1.51 -37.36 22.48
C VAL A 292 -0.49 -38.30 21.86
N ASP A 293 -0.74 -38.76 20.63
CA ASP A 293 0.29 -39.36 19.77
C ASP A 293 0.02 -39.23 18.27
N VAL A 294 1.07 -39.49 17.48
CA VAL A 294 1.01 -39.46 16.02
C VAL A 294 1.63 -40.70 15.39
N ILE A 295 0.92 -41.21 14.39
CA ILE A 295 1.25 -42.38 13.59
C ILE A 295 1.25 -41.94 12.13
N ILE A 296 2.31 -42.30 11.40
CA ILE A 296 2.47 -41.99 9.97
C ILE A 296 2.79 -43.30 9.25
N ASP A 297 2.02 -43.65 8.21
CA ASP A 297 2.12 -44.93 7.49
C ASP A 297 2.14 -46.15 8.43
N ASP A 298 1.21 -46.16 9.38
CA ASP A 298 1.09 -47.17 10.44
C ASP A 298 2.30 -47.30 11.38
N LEU A 299 3.31 -46.43 11.24
CA LEU A 299 4.47 -46.34 12.12
C LEU A 299 4.26 -45.26 13.19
N TYR A 300 4.52 -45.60 14.44
CA TYR A 300 4.54 -44.60 15.52
C TYR A 300 5.72 -43.66 15.33
N VAL A 301 5.47 -42.36 15.50
CA VAL A 301 6.50 -41.33 15.40
C VAL A 301 6.74 -40.67 16.74
N ALA A 302 5.73 -40.02 17.33
CA ALA A 302 5.86 -39.24 18.56
C ALA A 302 4.61 -39.34 19.45
N GLY A 303 4.74 -39.04 20.75
CA GLY A 303 3.65 -39.11 21.73
C GLY A 303 4.00 -38.46 23.07
N TYR A 304 3.00 -37.90 23.74
CA TYR A 304 3.07 -37.37 25.09
C TYR A 304 1.85 -37.90 25.89
N TYR A 305 2.11 -38.79 26.84
CA TYR A 305 1.10 -39.63 27.48
C TYR A 305 0.90 -39.27 28.96
N GLY A 306 -0.22 -39.72 29.54
CA GLY A 306 -0.63 -39.40 30.91
C GLY A 306 -1.40 -38.08 30.99
N GLY A 307 -1.91 -37.73 32.18
CA GLY A 307 -2.61 -36.46 32.41
C GLY A 307 -1.63 -35.28 32.53
N HIS A 308 -1.83 -34.21 31.76
CA HIS A 308 -0.95 -33.02 31.72
C HIS A 308 -1.58 -31.85 30.98
N GLY A 309 -1.22 -30.61 31.35
CA GLY A 309 -1.77 -29.41 30.72
C GLY A 309 -1.15 -29.04 29.36
N PHE A 310 -1.92 -28.34 28.52
CA PHE A 310 -1.47 -27.88 27.19
C PHE A 310 -0.58 -26.64 27.33
N CYS A 311 0.70 -26.75 26.95
CA CYS A 311 1.66 -25.62 27.03
C CYS A 311 1.75 -24.82 25.73
N ASN A 312 1.25 -25.37 24.61
CA ASN A 312 1.50 -24.94 23.25
C ASN A 312 3.02 -24.82 22.92
N CYS A 313 3.79 -25.83 23.30
CA CYS A 313 5.26 -25.82 23.21
C CYS A 313 5.80 -26.96 22.32
N ASP A 314 7.10 -26.90 21.95
CA ASP A 314 7.76 -27.86 21.04
C ASP A 314 8.82 -28.72 21.74
N THR A 315 8.78 -28.79 23.08
CA THR A 315 9.79 -29.44 23.92
C THR A 315 9.52 -30.91 24.25
N HIS A 316 8.40 -31.48 23.77
CA HIS A 316 8.00 -32.86 24.07
C HIS A 316 8.69 -33.87 23.16
N THR A 317 8.30 -35.14 23.29
CA THR A 317 8.90 -36.27 22.56
C THR A 317 8.95 -35.99 21.06
N THR A 318 10.16 -35.77 20.55
CA THR A 318 10.42 -35.68 19.12
C THR A 318 10.69 -37.06 18.54
N GLY A 319 9.97 -37.43 17.49
CA GLY A 319 10.17 -38.63 16.71
C GLY A 319 10.68 -38.31 15.32
N SER A 320 11.51 -39.18 14.74
CA SER A 320 11.94 -39.07 13.34
C SER A 320 11.38 -40.20 12.48
N ILE A 321 11.06 -39.89 11.23
CA ILE A 321 10.60 -40.85 10.24
C ILE A 321 11.16 -40.50 8.85
N SER A 322 11.61 -41.53 8.13
CA SER A 322 12.06 -41.40 6.75
C SER A 322 10.85 -41.51 5.81
N LEU A 323 10.56 -40.45 5.07
CA LEU A 323 9.43 -40.37 4.15
C LEU A 323 9.94 -40.20 2.72
N ALA A 324 9.26 -40.85 1.76
CA ALA A 324 9.52 -40.64 0.34
C ALA A 324 8.79 -39.38 -0.14
N ALA A 325 9.16 -38.84 -1.30
CA ALA A 325 8.31 -37.84 -1.95
C ALA A 325 6.97 -38.46 -2.35
N GLY A 326 5.86 -37.78 -2.04
CA GLY A 326 4.50 -38.24 -2.31
C GLY A 326 3.59 -38.26 -1.07
N THR A 327 2.44 -38.90 -1.21
CA THR A 327 1.40 -38.93 -0.18
C THR A 327 1.62 -40.04 0.85
N HIS A 328 1.51 -39.66 2.12
CA HIS A 328 1.60 -40.52 3.31
C HIS A 328 0.33 -40.41 4.15
N THR A 329 0.00 -41.44 4.91
CA THR A 329 -1.16 -41.43 5.82
C THR A 329 -0.75 -40.93 7.20
N ILE A 330 -1.57 -40.07 7.81
CA ILE A 330 -1.43 -39.63 9.20
C ILE A 330 -2.63 -40.08 10.01
N LYS A 331 -2.38 -40.57 11.23
CA LYS A 331 -3.34 -40.65 12.31
C LYS A 331 -2.79 -39.95 13.55
N PHE A 332 -3.51 -38.96 14.06
CA PHE A 332 -3.22 -38.27 15.31
C PHE A 332 -4.32 -38.59 16.33
N ARG A 333 -3.95 -38.92 17.55
CA ARG A 333 -4.89 -39.24 18.63
C ARG A 333 -4.68 -38.28 19.78
N HIS A 334 -5.78 -37.86 20.38
CA HIS A 334 -5.84 -36.97 21.54
C HIS A 334 -6.93 -37.48 22.49
N GLU A 335 -6.71 -37.35 23.79
CA GLU A 335 -7.63 -37.74 24.85
C GLU A 335 -7.70 -36.59 25.83
N GLU A 336 -8.89 -36.27 26.34
CA GLU A 336 -9.11 -35.22 27.34
C GLU A 336 -10.05 -35.71 28.43
N ARG A 337 -9.70 -35.44 29.70
CA ARG A 337 -10.53 -35.78 30.86
C ARG A 337 -11.33 -34.62 31.43
N THR A 338 -10.66 -33.71 32.11
CA THR A 338 -11.29 -32.60 32.81
C THR A 338 -10.32 -31.43 32.86
N GLY A 339 -10.80 -30.23 32.56
CA GLY A 339 -10.01 -29.01 32.77
C GLY A 339 -9.90 -28.17 31.51
N GLY A 340 -8.67 -27.72 31.22
CA GLY A 340 -8.37 -27.12 29.92
C GLY A 340 -8.08 -28.23 28.92
N ASP A 341 -8.05 -27.89 27.63
CA ASP A 341 -7.71 -28.86 26.60
C ASP A 341 -6.92 -28.22 25.45
N GLY A 342 -6.32 -29.08 24.63
CA GLY A 342 -5.65 -28.65 23.42
C GLY A 342 -4.81 -29.76 22.81
N PHE A 343 -4.55 -29.68 21.52
CA PHE A 343 -3.57 -30.54 20.85
C PHE A 343 -2.97 -29.87 19.64
N VAL A 344 -1.71 -30.20 19.33
CA VAL A 344 -1.05 -29.78 18.09
C VAL A 344 -0.02 -30.80 17.62
N LEU A 345 -0.02 -31.06 16.31
CA LEU A 345 1.07 -31.74 15.60
C LEU A 345 2.02 -30.73 14.98
N ARG A 346 3.29 -30.84 15.31
CA ARG A 346 4.37 -30.01 14.78
C ARG A 346 5.35 -30.86 14.01
N TRP A 347 5.88 -30.33 12.91
CA TRP A 347 7.12 -30.86 12.32
C TRP A 347 8.30 -29.98 12.76
N VAL A 348 9.38 -30.62 13.19
CA VAL A 348 10.60 -29.94 13.60
C VAL A 348 11.37 -29.59 12.34
N LYS A 349 11.68 -28.30 12.21
CA LYS A 349 12.43 -27.78 11.08
C LYS A 349 13.69 -27.12 11.51
N THR A 350 14.75 -27.35 10.74
CA THR A 350 15.92 -26.47 10.71
C THR A 350 15.52 -25.18 9.99
N ILE A 351 15.30 -24.13 10.76
CA ILE A 351 15.06 -22.78 10.24
C ILE A 351 16.43 -22.11 10.11
N PRO A 352 16.82 -21.64 8.92
CA PRO A 352 18.08 -20.91 8.76
C PRO A 352 18.02 -19.58 9.51
N THR A 353 19.17 -18.93 9.64
CA THR A 353 19.20 -17.59 10.26
C THR A 353 18.41 -16.61 9.40
N SER A 354 17.43 -15.92 10.00
CA SER A 354 16.77 -14.78 9.37
C SER A 354 17.50 -13.50 9.73
N LYS A 355 17.76 -12.66 8.72
CA LYS A 355 18.49 -11.40 8.83
C LYS A 355 17.75 -10.31 8.10
N ILE A 356 17.78 -9.11 8.66
CA ILE A 356 17.37 -7.90 7.96
C ILE A 356 18.57 -7.38 7.18
N THR A 357 18.41 -7.23 5.86
CA THR A 357 19.41 -6.64 4.97
C THR A 357 18.83 -5.38 4.35
N ASP A 358 19.54 -4.28 4.50
CA ASP A 358 19.10 -2.97 4.01
C ASP A 358 19.72 -2.67 2.64
N TYR A 359 18.86 -2.27 1.70
CA TYR A 359 19.24 -1.85 0.36
C TYR A 359 18.78 -0.40 0.14
N SER A 360 19.74 0.53 0.02
CA SER A 360 19.44 1.89 -0.40
C SER A 360 18.94 1.89 -1.84
N VAL A 361 17.75 2.46 -2.10
CA VAL A 361 17.17 2.47 -3.45
C VAL A 361 17.74 3.64 -4.26
N ASN A 362 19.01 3.49 -4.61
CA ASN A 362 19.76 4.34 -5.53
C ASN A 362 20.04 3.53 -6.81
N VAL A 363 19.76 4.08 -7.98
CA VAL A 363 19.85 3.38 -9.26
C VAL A 363 20.77 4.12 -10.21
N LYS A 364 21.82 3.45 -10.71
CA LYS A 364 22.66 3.99 -11.78
C LYS A 364 21.90 3.94 -13.10
N ALA A 365 21.63 5.10 -13.69
CA ALA A 365 20.84 5.23 -14.92
C ALA A 365 21.70 5.66 -16.12
N CYS A 366 21.22 5.36 -17.33
CA CYS A 366 21.86 5.72 -18.60
C CYS A 366 23.32 5.27 -18.69
N VAL A 367 23.55 4.00 -18.34
CA VAL A 367 24.87 3.36 -18.46
C VAL A 367 25.14 3.02 -19.93
N THR A 368 26.32 3.40 -20.43
CA THR A 368 26.78 3.03 -21.78
C THR A 368 26.62 1.53 -22.04
N ASP A 369 26.22 1.16 -23.25
CA ASP A 369 25.85 -0.20 -23.70
C ASP A 369 24.58 -0.80 -23.06
N LEU A 370 24.06 -0.16 -22.00
CA LEU A 370 22.84 -0.54 -21.28
C LEU A 370 21.89 0.66 -21.13
N LEU A 371 21.73 1.49 -22.16
CA LEU A 371 20.84 2.65 -22.13
C LEU A 371 19.36 2.23 -22.03
N GLU A 372 18.60 2.89 -21.15
CA GLU A 372 17.13 2.85 -21.09
C GLU A 372 16.51 3.57 -22.29
N SER A 373 15.25 3.25 -22.62
CA SER A 373 14.52 3.88 -23.73
C SER A 373 14.31 5.40 -23.56
N ASN A 374 14.33 5.89 -22.31
CA ASN A 374 14.20 7.32 -22.01
C ASN A 374 15.55 8.04 -21.82
N CYS A 375 16.68 7.38 -22.09
CA CYS A 375 17.98 8.03 -22.07
C CYS A 375 18.21 8.83 -23.36
N LYS A 376 18.34 10.15 -23.21
CA LYS A 376 18.69 11.06 -24.30
C LYS A 376 20.19 11.36 -24.26
N ALA A 377 20.81 11.40 -25.44
CA ALA A 377 22.18 11.87 -25.62
C ALA A 377 22.22 13.41 -25.64
N TYR A 378 23.18 13.98 -24.92
CA TYR A 378 23.54 15.39 -24.95
C TYR A 378 25.03 15.50 -25.28
N SER A 379 25.43 16.51 -26.04
CA SER A 379 26.83 16.69 -26.40
C SER A 379 27.23 18.15 -26.44
N ASP A 380 28.44 18.44 -25.95
CA ASP A 380 29.15 19.71 -26.09
C ASP A 380 30.19 19.67 -27.24
N ASP A 381 29.96 18.81 -28.23
CA ASP A 381 30.88 18.43 -29.32
C ASP A 381 32.18 17.71 -28.89
N THR A 382 32.46 17.57 -27.58
CA THR A 382 33.67 16.89 -27.07
C THR A 382 33.36 15.65 -26.25
N THR A 383 32.27 15.69 -25.50
CA THR A 383 31.80 14.64 -24.60
C THR A 383 30.32 14.40 -24.89
N THR A 384 29.93 13.13 -25.00
CA THR A 384 28.52 12.75 -25.05
C THR A 384 28.10 12.21 -23.70
N THR A 385 27.10 12.84 -23.08
CA THR A 385 26.48 12.40 -21.84
C THR A 385 25.10 11.84 -22.12
N TYR A 386 24.67 10.85 -21.34
CA TYR A 386 23.32 10.30 -21.44
C TYR A 386 22.54 10.56 -20.16
N LYS A 387 21.31 11.09 -20.30
CA LYS A 387 20.46 11.46 -19.16
C LYS A 387 19.05 10.92 -19.32
N PRO A 388 18.42 10.44 -18.23
CA PRO A 388 17.04 9.99 -18.29
C PRO A 388 16.15 11.22 -18.43
N THR A 389 15.26 11.21 -19.41
CA THR A 389 14.39 12.34 -19.73
C THR A 389 12.92 11.99 -19.49
N GLY A 390 12.10 13.03 -19.35
CA GLY A 390 10.65 12.95 -19.23
C GLY A 390 9.95 13.98 -20.13
N ILE A 391 8.67 14.21 -19.86
CA ILE A 391 7.80 15.08 -20.66
C ILE A 391 8.29 16.54 -20.67
N LEU A 392 8.85 17.03 -19.56
CA LEU A 392 9.37 18.40 -19.47
C LEU A 392 10.55 18.61 -20.41
N GLN A 393 11.49 17.67 -20.49
CA GLN A 393 12.57 17.74 -21.48
C GLN A 393 12.00 17.65 -22.91
N ARG A 394 11.13 16.67 -23.16
CA ARG A 394 10.58 16.39 -24.49
C ARG A 394 9.92 17.60 -25.15
N TYR A 395 9.21 18.42 -24.39
CA TYR A 395 8.49 19.58 -24.91
C TYR A 395 9.12 20.93 -24.51
N GLY A 396 10.04 20.94 -23.54
CA GLY A 396 10.63 22.17 -23.00
C GLY A 396 12.04 22.47 -23.49
N GLU A 397 12.80 21.49 -23.98
CA GLU A 397 14.18 21.74 -24.47
C GLU A 397 14.21 22.49 -25.81
N ASP A 398 13.20 22.26 -26.66
CA ASP A 398 13.03 22.93 -27.95
C ASP A 398 11.97 24.06 -27.88
N ASP A 399 11.56 24.47 -26.67
CA ASP A 399 10.54 25.50 -26.41
C ASP A 399 9.19 25.30 -27.12
N LEU A 400 8.80 24.04 -27.37
CA LEU A 400 7.46 23.71 -27.89
C LEU A 400 6.37 24.08 -26.89
N MET A 401 6.68 24.01 -25.59
CA MET A 401 5.82 24.44 -24.49
C MET A 401 6.65 25.17 -23.43
N ALA A 402 6.05 26.22 -22.85
CA ALA A 402 6.54 26.85 -21.64
C ALA A 402 5.85 26.25 -20.42
N PHE A 403 6.59 26.12 -19.31
CA PHE A 403 6.10 25.44 -18.13
C PHE A 403 6.16 26.34 -16.90
N GLY A 404 5.10 26.28 -16.10
CA GLY A 404 5.04 26.81 -14.75
C GLY A 404 4.63 25.69 -13.80
N LEU A 405 4.75 25.95 -12.49
CA LEU A 405 4.33 25.00 -11.46
C LEU A 405 3.54 25.72 -10.38
N LEU A 406 2.37 25.17 -10.06
CA LEU A 406 1.58 25.48 -8.87
C LEU A 406 1.44 24.21 -8.03
N THR A 407 1.69 24.31 -6.73
CA THR A 407 1.46 23.22 -5.77
C THR A 407 0.64 23.69 -4.58
N GLY A 408 0.06 22.75 -3.84
CA GLY A 408 -0.33 23.03 -2.45
C GLY A 408 0.90 23.47 -1.62
N SER A 409 0.66 24.11 -0.49
CA SER A 409 1.71 24.47 0.47
C SER A 409 1.61 23.60 1.72
N TYR A 410 2.69 23.48 2.49
CA TYR A 410 2.62 22.84 3.81
C TYR A 410 1.98 23.77 4.82
N THR A 411 2.29 25.06 4.73
CA THR A 411 1.80 26.08 5.67
C THR A 411 0.29 26.29 5.58
N ASN A 412 -0.24 26.30 4.36
CA ASN A 412 -1.68 26.40 4.06
C ASN A 412 -2.14 25.14 3.32
N ASN A 413 -2.10 24.00 4.00
CA ASN A 413 -2.34 22.67 3.42
C ASN A 413 -3.81 22.41 3.04
N THR A 414 -4.75 23.16 3.61
CA THR A 414 -6.19 23.03 3.30
C THR A 414 -6.74 24.28 2.61
N ALA A 415 -5.89 25.12 2.02
CA ALA A 415 -6.29 26.38 1.40
C ALA A 415 -5.46 26.65 0.14
N GLY A 416 -6.11 26.55 -1.02
CA GLY A 416 -5.55 26.83 -2.35
C GLY A 416 -4.13 26.33 -2.59
N GLY A 417 -3.40 27.06 -3.43
CA GLY A 417 -2.02 26.71 -3.76
C GLY A 417 -1.18 27.93 -4.10
N VAL A 418 0.12 27.71 -4.24
CA VAL A 418 1.09 28.76 -4.53
C VAL A 418 1.87 28.44 -5.79
N ILE A 419 2.14 29.48 -6.57
CA ILE A 419 3.07 29.39 -7.70
C ILE A 419 4.47 29.10 -7.15
N ARG A 420 5.09 28.04 -7.68
CA ARG A 420 6.46 27.61 -7.41
C ARG A 420 7.40 28.03 -8.53
N LYS A 421 6.90 28.06 -9.76
CA LYS A 421 7.60 28.60 -10.93
C LYS A 421 6.61 29.33 -11.84
N ASN A 422 6.93 30.58 -12.18
CA ASN A 422 6.23 31.31 -13.24
C ASN A 422 6.46 30.61 -14.58
N ILE A 423 5.51 30.72 -15.51
CA ILE A 423 5.66 30.13 -16.84
C ILE A 423 6.90 30.72 -17.52
N ALA A 424 7.83 29.83 -17.88
CA ALA A 424 9.09 30.14 -18.53
C ALA A 424 9.53 28.97 -19.44
N SER A 425 10.58 29.20 -20.25
CA SER A 425 11.30 28.12 -20.95
C SER A 425 11.82 27.11 -19.92
N PHE A 426 11.84 25.83 -20.27
CA PHE A 426 12.43 24.79 -19.40
C PHE A 426 13.96 24.73 -19.53
N THR A 427 14.54 25.36 -20.56
CA THR A 427 16.00 25.40 -20.81
C THR A 427 16.79 26.09 -19.70
N ASP A 428 16.11 26.80 -18.80
CA ASP A 428 16.69 27.42 -17.62
C ASP A 428 16.93 26.43 -16.46
N GLU A 429 16.29 25.25 -16.51
CA GLU A 429 16.44 24.14 -15.56
C GLU A 429 17.32 23.01 -16.08
N VAL A 430 17.63 22.95 -17.38
CA VAL A 430 18.47 21.90 -17.99
C VAL A 430 19.53 22.49 -18.91
N ASN A 431 20.78 22.08 -18.72
CA ASN A 431 21.85 22.43 -19.65
C ASN A 431 21.73 21.57 -20.92
N LEU A 432 21.54 22.21 -22.08
CA LEU A 432 21.28 21.51 -23.35
C LEU A 432 22.50 20.78 -23.96
N GLU A 433 23.70 21.08 -23.49
CA GLU A 433 24.94 20.42 -23.94
C GLU A 433 25.24 19.15 -23.14
N THR A 434 24.83 19.11 -21.87
CA THR A 434 25.18 18.02 -20.93
C THR A 434 23.98 17.25 -20.39
N GLY A 435 22.77 17.79 -20.54
CA GLY A 435 21.51 17.29 -19.99
C GLY A 435 21.41 17.36 -18.46
N ILE A 436 22.39 17.97 -17.79
CA ILE A 436 22.46 18.12 -16.33
C ILE A 436 21.47 19.19 -15.89
N PHE A 437 20.75 18.94 -14.79
CA PHE A 437 19.88 19.97 -14.21
C PHE A 437 20.70 21.14 -13.63
N THR A 438 20.25 22.36 -13.85
CA THR A 438 20.89 23.57 -13.33
C THR A 438 20.59 23.75 -11.83
N SER A 439 21.17 24.77 -11.20
CA SER A 439 20.86 25.15 -9.82
C SER A 439 19.56 25.96 -9.69
N MET A 440 18.77 26.08 -10.76
CA MET A 440 17.51 26.82 -10.73
C MET A 440 16.53 26.19 -9.73
N SER A 441 15.97 27.02 -8.85
CA SER A 441 14.85 26.63 -8.00
C SER A 441 13.54 26.73 -8.78
N GLY A 442 13.29 25.71 -9.61
CA GLY A 442 12.16 25.62 -10.53
C GLY A 442 11.27 24.39 -10.27
N ILE A 443 10.75 23.78 -11.33
CA ILE A 443 9.88 22.60 -11.26
C ILE A 443 10.62 21.41 -10.66
N VAL A 444 11.79 21.08 -11.20
CA VAL A 444 12.57 19.89 -10.83
C VAL A 444 13.01 19.98 -9.36
N ASP A 445 13.58 21.12 -8.96
CA ASP A 445 14.01 21.37 -7.58
C ASP A 445 12.84 21.30 -6.59
N THR A 446 11.70 21.92 -6.93
CA THR A 446 10.48 21.86 -6.10
C THR A 446 10.03 20.42 -5.91
N LEU A 447 9.86 19.66 -7.00
CA LEU A 447 9.35 18.30 -6.95
C LEU A 447 10.31 17.33 -6.24
N ASN A 448 11.62 17.55 -6.30
CA ASN A 448 12.62 16.80 -5.53
C ASN A 448 12.51 17.06 -4.01
N LYS A 449 12.18 18.29 -3.61
CA LYS A 449 12.09 18.72 -2.21
C LYS A 449 10.78 18.34 -1.51
N LEU A 450 9.70 18.09 -2.24
CA LEU A 450 8.46 17.61 -1.63
C LEU A 450 8.67 16.26 -0.93
N ARG A 451 8.29 16.17 0.35
CA ARG A 451 8.40 14.97 1.19
C ARG A 451 7.41 15.01 2.35
N VAL A 452 7.16 13.86 2.99
CA VAL A 452 6.64 13.85 4.37
C VAL A 452 7.67 14.52 5.28
N GLU A 453 7.24 15.51 6.07
CA GLU A 453 8.14 16.45 6.75
C GLU A 453 7.99 16.46 8.27
N SER A 454 6.77 16.40 8.80
CA SER A 454 6.51 16.64 10.23
C SER A 454 6.54 15.37 11.10
N PHE A 455 6.94 14.23 10.53
CA PHE A 455 7.14 12.96 11.25
C PHE A 455 8.41 12.98 12.10
N SER A 456 8.28 12.64 13.39
CA SER A 456 9.38 12.60 14.35
C SER A 456 9.83 11.16 14.61
N TYR A 457 11.09 10.86 14.31
CA TYR A 457 11.72 9.56 14.64
C TYR A 457 12.02 9.36 16.12
N SER A 458 11.91 10.40 16.96
CA SER A 458 12.19 10.26 18.39
C SER A 458 11.08 9.50 19.12
N ASN A 459 9.83 9.68 18.67
CA ASN A 459 8.63 9.12 19.28
C ASN A 459 7.70 8.47 18.24
N HIS A 460 8.08 8.46 16.96
CA HIS A 460 7.31 7.96 15.83
C HIS A 460 5.90 8.56 15.84
N LEU A 461 5.84 9.90 15.80
CA LEU A 461 4.59 10.66 15.79
C LEU A 461 4.72 11.86 14.87
N TYR A 462 3.58 12.27 14.34
CA TYR A 462 3.41 13.54 13.67
C TYR A 462 3.26 14.70 14.66
N LYS A 463 3.76 15.87 14.27
CA LYS A 463 3.70 17.10 15.08
C LYS A 463 2.27 17.51 15.45
N SER A 464 1.27 17.21 14.61
CA SER A 464 -0.13 17.54 14.86
C SER A 464 -0.76 16.73 15.98
N GLY A 465 -0.25 15.53 16.26
CA GLY A 465 -0.91 14.57 17.14
C GLY A 465 -2.31 14.19 16.65
N PHE A 466 -3.14 13.70 17.58
CA PHE A 466 -4.44 13.11 17.29
C PHE A 466 -5.52 14.19 17.24
N ILE A 467 -6.28 14.23 16.15
CA ILE A 467 -7.42 15.13 15.98
C ILE A 467 -8.70 14.30 16.01
N THR A 468 -9.44 14.36 17.12
CA THR A 468 -10.52 13.39 17.41
C THR A 468 -11.93 13.95 17.33
N THR A 469 -12.12 15.28 17.39
CA THR A 469 -13.45 15.89 17.57
C THR A 469 -13.87 16.83 16.45
N ARG A 470 -13.07 16.96 15.38
CA ARG A 470 -13.32 17.85 14.24
C ARG A 470 -12.42 17.51 13.06
N SER A 471 -12.73 18.02 11.87
CA SER A 471 -11.77 18.09 10.76
C SER A 471 -10.56 18.96 11.12
N ILE A 472 -9.44 18.76 10.42
CA ILE A 472 -8.23 19.57 10.57
C ILE A 472 -8.48 21.03 10.21
N LYS A 473 -7.74 21.95 10.84
CA LYS A 473 -7.69 23.35 10.43
C LYS A 473 -6.52 23.57 9.49
N ASN A 474 -6.61 24.61 8.67
CA ASN A 474 -5.49 25.05 7.85
C ASN A 474 -4.22 25.25 8.71
N GLY A 475 -3.11 24.66 8.27
CA GLY A 475 -1.81 24.67 8.95
C GLY A 475 -1.58 23.54 9.96
N GLU A 476 -2.60 22.74 10.28
CA GLU A 476 -2.47 21.49 11.05
C GLU A 476 -2.30 20.28 10.13
N ALA A 477 -1.60 19.24 10.61
CA ALA A 477 -1.38 17.99 9.86
C ALA A 477 -0.93 18.27 8.42
N GLN A 478 0.20 18.97 8.29
CA GLN A 478 0.63 19.66 7.06
C GLN A 478 0.91 18.74 5.88
N GLU A 479 0.96 17.43 6.12
CA GLU A 479 1.08 16.39 5.10
C GLU A 479 -0.25 16.10 4.39
N TRP A 480 -1.39 16.36 5.03
CA TRP A 480 -2.73 16.08 4.52
C TRP A 480 -3.39 17.34 3.94
N GLY A 481 -4.26 17.15 2.96
CA GLY A 481 -5.07 18.23 2.37
C GLY A 481 -4.69 18.49 0.93
N ASN A 482 -5.70 18.53 0.08
CA ASN A 482 -5.56 18.57 -1.37
C ASN A 482 -6.63 19.49 -2.00
N PRO A 483 -6.55 20.81 -1.78
CA PRO A 483 -7.59 21.79 -2.13
C PRO A 483 -7.66 22.10 -3.63
N ILE A 484 -7.92 21.08 -4.47
CA ILE A 484 -7.76 21.15 -5.92
C ILE A 484 -8.59 22.25 -6.57
N ALA A 485 -9.88 22.40 -6.28
CA ALA A 485 -10.69 23.46 -6.89
C ALA A 485 -10.12 24.87 -6.62
N GLU A 486 -9.64 25.11 -5.40
CA GLU A 486 -9.02 26.38 -4.99
C GLU A 486 -7.66 26.60 -5.69
N MET A 487 -6.86 25.55 -5.82
CA MET A 487 -5.61 25.57 -6.58
C MET A 487 -5.84 25.86 -8.06
N MET A 488 -6.87 25.27 -8.65
CA MET A 488 -7.28 25.52 -10.03
C MET A 488 -7.73 26.97 -10.19
N TYR A 489 -8.49 27.50 -9.23
CA TYR A 489 -8.92 28.90 -9.22
C TYR A 489 -7.73 29.85 -9.19
N GLU A 490 -6.73 29.57 -8.36
CA GLU A 490 -5.50 30.36 -8.29
C GLU A 490 -4.69 30.28 -9.61
N GLY A 491 -4.70 29.13 -10.29
CA GLY A 491 -4.16 28.98 -11.64
C GLY A 491 -4.86 29.87 -12.68
N LEU A 492 -6.19 29.94 -12.64
CA LEU A 492 -6.95 30.84 -13.53
C LEU A 492 -6.64 32.31 -13.24
N ARG A 493 -6.48 32.70 -11.96
CA ARG A 493 -6.04 34.06 -11.58
C ARG A 493 -4.66 34.41 -12.14
N TYR A 494 -3.75 33.45 -12.12
CA TYR A 494 -2.41 33.62 -12.70
C TYR A 494 -2.49 33.88 -14.22
N PHE A 495 -3.26 33.08 -14.96
CA PHE A 495 -3.48 33.32 -16.40
C PHE A 495 -4.27 34.60 -16.71
N ALA A 496 -5.14 35.04 -15.79
CA ALA A 496 -5.85 36.32 -15.88
C ALA A 496 -4.95 37.55 -15.64
N GLY A 497 -3.64 37.37 -15.44
CA GLY A 497 -2.68 38.47 -15.28
C GLY A 497 -2.76 39.16 -13.91
N LYS A 498 -3.34 38.51 -12.88
CA LYS A 498 -3.32 39.07 -11.53
C LYS A 498 -1.88 39.19 -11.04
N ALA A 499 -1.58 40.25 -10.28
CA ALA A 499 -0.22 40.58 -9.89
C ALA A 499 0.22 39.95 -8.55
N SER A 500 -0.70 39.35 -7.80
CA SER A 500 -0.45 38.80 -6.48
C SER A 500 -1.35 37.61 -6.15
N PRO A 501 -0.84 36.66 -5.35
CA PRO A 501 -1.62 35.52 -4.90
C PRO A 501 -2.78 35.97 -4.00
N THR A 502 -3.78 35.09 -3.85
CA THR A 502 -4.82 35.21 -2.84
C THR A 502 -4.15 35.13 -1.47
N SER A 503 -4.42 36.11 -0.58
CA SER A 503 -3.73 36.19 0.71
C SER A 503 -3.90 34.91 1.54
N ALA A 504 -5.12 34.38 1.60
CA ALA A 504 -5.44 33.15 2.34
C ALA A 504 -4.61 31.92 1.93
N PHE A 505 -4.15 31.85 0.67
CA PHE A 505 -3.34 30.73 0.16
C PHE A 505 -1.85 30.94 0.43
N ASN A 506 -1.40 32.19 0.62
CA ASN A 506 0.01 32.58 0.64
C ASN A 506 0.51 33.04 2.03
N ASP A 507 -0.38 33.44 2.92
CA ASP A 507 -0.01 33.95 4.24
C ASP A 507 0.81 32.92 5.03
N GLY A 508 1.94 33.36 5.59
CA GLY A 508 2.87 32.50 6.35
C GLY A 508 3.78 31.60 5.52
N VAL A 509 3.48 31.31 4.24
CA VAL A 509 4.24 30.34 3.42
C VAL A 509 5.73 30.67 3.34
N LYS A 510 6.09 31.96 3.20
CA LYS A 510 7.48 32.44 3.12
C LYS A 510 8.31 32.21 4.40
N ASP A 511 7.64 31.92 5.52
CA ASP A 511 8.26 31.79 6.85
C ASP A 511 8.00 30.42 7.51
N GLY A 512 7.12 29.60 6.92
CA GLY A 512 6.74 28.28 7.44
C GLY A 512 7.57 27.11 6.89
N THR A 513 6.96 25.92 6.92
CA THR A 513 7.59 24.65 6.53
C THR A 513 8.11 24.66 5.08
N ASP A 514 7.40 25.35 4.19
CA ASP A 514 7.81 25.53 2.80
C ASP A 514 9.18 26.21 2.68
N LYS A 515 9.49 27.18 3.55
CA LYS A 515 10.81 27.82 3.63
C LYS A 515 11.88 26.87 4.17
N THR A 516 11.55 26.08 5.19
CA THR A 516 12.47 25.09 5.77
C THR A 516 12.91 24.07 4.73
N LEU A 517 11.98 23.63 3.87
CA LEU A 517 12.27 22.76 2.72
C LEU A 517 12.96 23.48 1.56
N GLY A 518 13.06 24.82 1.59
CA GLY A 518 13.63 25.63 0.54
C GLY A 518 12.81 25.62 -0.75
N LEU A 519 11.47 25.54 -0.64
CA LEU A 519 10.58 25.60 -1.78
C LEU A 519 10.46 27.04 -2.30
N PRO A 520 10.48 27.26 -3.62
CA PRO A 520 10.40 28.59 -4.19
C PRO A 520 9.01 29.21 -3.97
N LEU A 521 9.00 30.55 -3.87
CA LEU A 521 7.78 31.37 -3.80
C LEU A 521 8.02 32.66 -4.63
N PRO A 522 8.10 32.54 -5.96
CA PRO A 522 8.40 33.68 -6.82
C PRO A 522 7.25 34.71 -6.80
N LYS A 523 7.61 35.98 -7.03
CA LYS A 523 6.62 37.01 -7.35
C LYS A 523 5.89 36.62 -8.65
N TRP A 524 4.57 36.78 -8.68
CA TRP A 524 3.78 36.49 -9.87
C TRP A 524 4.18 37.39 -11.03
N VAL A 525 4.28 36.79 -12.20
CA VAL A 525 4.59 37.46 -13.45
C VAL A 525 3.59 36.99 -14.49
N ASP A 526 2.82 37.94 -15.05
CA ASP A 526 1.84 37.66 -16.11
C ASP A 526 2.51 36.94 -17.30
N PRO A 527 2.03 35.74 -17.69
CA PRO A 527 2.53 35.03 -18.86
C PRO A 527 2.47 35.85 -20.15
N TYR A 528 1.49 36.75 -20.30
CA TYR A 528 1.25 37.53 -21.52
C TYR A 528 1.78 38.97 -21.47
N ARG A 529 2.63 39.28 -20.47
CA ARG A 529 3.27 40.59 -20.35
C ARG A 529 4.06 40.96 -21.61
N THR A 530 4.21 42.25 -21.87
CA THR A 530 5.01 42.76 -23.01
C THR A 530 6.50 42.92 -22.70
N THR A 531 6.90 42.78 -21.44
CA THR A 531 8.30 42.78 -21.01
C THR A 531 8.96 41.42 -21.25
N ASP A 532 10.28 41.35 -21.15
CA ASP A 532 11.08 40.15 -21.41
C ASP A 532 10.54 38.87 -20.73
N GLY A 533 10.55 37.78 -21.51
CA GLY A 533 10.04 36.46 -21.15
C GLY A 533 8.51 36.33 -21.17
N GLY A 534 7.79 37.33 -21.69
CA GLY A 534 6.35 37.23 -21.96
C GLY A 534 6.06 36.46 -23.26
N TYR A 535 4.90 35.82 -23.31
CA TYR A 535 4.46 34.97 -24.41
C TYR A 535 3.43 35.68 -25.30
N ALA A 536 3.42 35.32 -26.58
CA ALA A 536 2.49 35.89 -27.54
C ALA A 536 1.04 35.56 -27.16
N HIS A 537 0.12 36.48 -27.45
CA HIS A 537 -1.33 36.32 -27.21
C HIS A 537 -1.96 35.07 -27.87
N CYS A 538 -1.30 34.51 -28.90
CA CYS A 538 -1.72 33.27 -29.54
C CYS A 538 -1.30 31.99 -28.78
N ALA A 539 -0.39 32.08 -27.81
CA ALA A 539 -0.03 30.96 -26.95
C ALA A 539 -1.23 30.58 -26.08
N LYS A 540 -1.68 29.33 -26.20
CA LYS A 540 -2.87 28.86 -25.50
C LYS A 540 -2.53 28.50 -24.05
N PRO A 541 -3.29 28.98 -23.05
CA PRO A 541 -3.04 28.63 -21.68
C PRO A 541 -3.65 27.25 -21.38
N LEU A 542 -2.85 26.37 -20.77
CA LEU A 542 -3.28 25.04 -20.34
C LEU A 542 -3.00 24.84 -18.86
N GLN A 543 -3.91 24.16 -18.19
CA GLN A 543 -3.76 23.75 -16.81
C GLN A 543 -3.74 22.22 -16.73
N LEU A 544 -2.58 21.64 -16.45
CA LEU A 544 -2.44 20.22 -16.14
C LEU A 544 -2.62 20.01 -14.63
N VAL A 545 -3.71 19.38 -14.25
CA VAL A 545 -4.03 19.03 -12.85
C VAL A 545 -3.58 17.59 -12.61
N ILE A 546 -2.65 17.41 -11.68
CA ILE A 546 -2.19 16.09 -11.24
C ILE A 546 -2.57 15.95 -9.77
N SER A 547 -3.38 14.96 -9.43
CA SER A 547 -3.96 14.77 -8.11
C SER A 547 -4.49 13.35 -7.91
N ASP A 548 -4.63 12.90 -6.67
CA ASP A 548 -5.53 11.79 -6.32
C ASP A 548 -6.98 12.08 -6.78
N ILE A 549 -7.77 11.03 -7.01
CA ILE A 549 -9.18 11.13 -7.43
C ILE A 549 -10.08 11.79 -6.35
N ASN A 550 -9.67 11.81 -5.08
CA ASN A 550 -10.40 12.45 -4.00
C ASN A 550 -9.72 13.77 -3.61
N SER A 551 -10.19 14.88 -4.17
CA SER A 551 -9.85 16.20 -3.63
C SER A 551 -10.39 16.37 -2.22
N SER A 552 -9.77 17.25 -1.44
CA SER A 552 -10.18 17.53 -0.06
C SER A 552 -10.01 19.02 0.26
N TYR A 553 -10.89 19.55 1.11
CA TYR A 553 -10.85 20.93 1.58
C TYR A 553 -10.82 21.96 0.45
N ASP A 554 -11.55 21.71 -0.64
CA ASP A 554 -11.63 22.62 -1.80
C ASP A 554 -13.01 23.27 -1.96
N SER A 555 -13.80 23.23 -0.89
CA SER A 555 -15.20 23.64 -0.91
C SER A 555 -15.42 25.06 -0.40
N ASP A 556 -14.41 25.75 0.15
CA ASP A 556 -14.65 26.96 0.95
C ASP A 556 -13.94 28.23 0.48
N GLN A 557 -12.89 28.18 -0.34
CA GLN A 557 -12.18 29.39 -0.79
C GLN A 557 -12.27 29.60 -2.31
N VAL A 558 -13.48 29.41 -2.86
CA VAL A 558 -13.81 29.68 -4.27
C VAL A 558 -15.07 30.56 -4.40
N PRO A 559 -15.12 31.50 -5.36
CA PRO A 559 -16.25 32.43 -5.49
C PRO A 559 -17.58 31.73 -5.79
N GLY A 560 -18.62 32.06 -5.02
CA GLY A 560 -19.94 31.45 -5.17
C GLY A 560 -20.06 30.05 -4.58
N SER A 561 -19.17 29.64 -3.67
CA SER A 561 -19.34 28.41 -2.88
C SER A 561 -20.68 28.40 -2.14
N TYR A 562 -21.30 27.23 -2.05
CA TYR A 562 -22.47 26.99 -1.19
C TYR A 562 -22.08 26.87 0.29
N PHE A 563 -20.88 26.38 0.57
CA PHE A 563 -20.44 26.01 1.91
C PHE A 563 -19.79 27.15 2.70
N SER A 564 -19.46 28.25 2.03
CA SER A 564 -18.79 29.41 2.61
C SER A 564 -19.05 30.66 1.76
N SER A 565 -18.62 31.82 2.28
CA SER A 565 -18.54 33.05 1.49
C SER A 565 -17.08 33.38 1.19
N PHE A 566 -16.73 33.46 -0.09
CA PHE A 566 -15.40 33.87 -0.55
C PHE A 566 -15.54 34.92 -1.65
N THR A 567 -14.77 36.01 -1.54
CA THR A 567 -14.75 37.09 -2.54
C THR A 567 -13.57 36.87 -3.49
N GLY A 568 -13.86 36.59 -4.75
CA GLY A 568 -12.85 36.50 -5.80
C GLY A 568 -12.71 37.77 -6.63
N ASP A 569 -11.72 37.78 -7.52
CA ASP A 569 -11.42 38.88 -8.43
C ASP A 569 -11.49 38.48 -9.93
N LEU A 570 -12.02 37.27 -10.22
CA LEU A 570 -12.41 36.83 -11.56
C LEU A 570 -13.87 37.19 -11.80
N THR A 571 -14.11 38.07 -12.77
CA THR A 571 -15.41 38.67 -13.05
C THR A 571 -16.47 37.62 -13.41
N GLY A 572 -17.58 37.57 -12.66
CA GLY A 572 -18.72 36.72 -12.97
C GLY A 572 -18.55 35.24 -12.58
N MET A 573 -17.44 34.87 -11.94
CA MET A 573 -17.24 33.52 -11.44
C MET A 573 -18.20 33.20 -10.28
N ASN A 574 -18.94 32.10 -10.43
CA ASN A 574 -19.79 31.53 -9.38
C ASN A 574 -19.80 30.01 -9.53
N VAL A 575 -19.09 29.30 -8.65
CA VAL A 575 -18.92 27.85 -8.76
C VAL A 575 -20.23 27.09 -8.55
N SER A 576 -21.15 27.56 -7.70
CA SER A 576 -22.44 26.89 -7.51
C SER A 576 -23.29 26.94 -8.79
N ALA A 577 -23.39 28.10 -9.45
CA ALA A 577 -24.12 28.23 -10.70
C ALA A 577 -23.53 27.36 -11.83
N LEU A 578 -22.19 27.23 -11.87
CA LEU A 578 -21.51 26.36 -12.82
C LEU A 578 -21.72 24.88 -12.49
N ALA A 579 -21.69 24.49 -11.21
CA ALA A 579 -21.98 23.15 -10.75
C ALA A 579 -23.44 22.74 -11.09
N ASP A 580 -24.41 23.63 -10.91
CA ASP A 580 -25.80 23.41 -11.30
C ASP A 580 -25.94 23.21 -12.83
N ASN A 581 -25.16 23.96 -13.64
CA ASN A 581 -25.13 23.79 -15.09
C ASN A 581 -24.56 22.43 -15.51
N ILE A 582 -23.51 21.94 -14.82
CA ILE A 582 -22.94 20.61 -15.08
C ILE A 582 -23.96 19.54 -14.69
N TRP A 583 -24.55 19.66 -13.49
CA TRP A 583 -25.56 18.74 -12.98
C TRP A 583 -26.75 18.59 -13.93
N ALA A 584 -27.23 19.68 -14.54
CA ALA A 584 -28.33 19.65 -15.49
C ALA A 584 -28.07 18.76 -16.73
N GLY A 585 -26.79 18.45 -17.02
CA GLY A 585 -26.38 17.53 -18.08
C GLY A 585 -26.15 16.08 -17.62
N GLU A 586 -26.09 15.80 -16.32
CA GLU A 586 -25.63 14.52 -15.73
C GLU A 586 -26.65 13.89 -14.75
N SER A 587 -27.91 14.34 -14.78
CA SER A 587 -28.91 14.17 -13.71
C SER A 587 -29.52 12.77 -13.53
N GLU A 588 -28.79 11.69 -13.81
CA GLU A 588 -29.30 10.32 -13.70
C GLU A 588 -29.26 9.76 -12.27
N ALA A 589 -28.44 10.32 -11.37
CA ALA A 589 -28.28 9.83 -10.00
C ALA A 589 -29.08 10.67 -8.99
N THR A 590 -30.12 10.09 -8.37
CA THR A 590 -30.87 10.77 -7.29
C THR A 590 -30.33 10.49 -5.89
N ASN A 591 -29.49 9.45 -5.75
CA ASN A 591 -28.80 9.10 -4.50
C ASN A 591 -27.37 8.66 -4.81
N ILE A 592 -26.40 9.22 -4.10
CA ILE A 592 -24.99 8.84 -4.20
C ILE A 592 -24.39 8.64 -2.80
N PHE A 593 -23.33 7.85 -2.71
CA PHE A 593 -22.51 7.78 -1.50
C PHE A 593 -21.67 9.04 -1.42
N ILE A 594 -21.88 9.85 -0.37
CA ILE A 594 -21.20 11.12 -0.16
C ILE A 594 -21.26 11.48 1.33
N GLY A 595 -20.26 12.16 1.87
CA GLY A 595 -20.22 12.55 3.28
C GLY A 595 -21.26 13.60 3.67
N GLN A 596 -21.54 14.55 2.77
CA GLN A 596 -22.50 15.63 2.99
C GLN A 596 -23.31 15.95 1.72
N SER A 597 -24.63 16.12 1.90
CA SER A 597 -25.55 16.70 0.90
C SER A 597 -26.45 17.75 1.56
N GLY A 598 -26.32 19.01 1.14
CA GLY A 598 -26.98 20.14 1.77
C GLY A 598 -26.68 20.20 3.26
N THR A 599 -27.72 20.16 4.10
CA THR A 599 -27.60 20.13 5.56
C THR A 599 -27.44 18.71 6.13
N ASN A 600 -27.61 17.66 5.32
CA ASN A 600 -27.39 16.27 5.76
C ASN A 600 -25.90 15.96 5.73
N SER A 601 -25.24 16.09 6.88
CA SER A 601 -23.79 15.92 7.08
C SER A 601 -23.53 14.92 8.21
N ASP A 602 -23.38 13.64 7.87
CA ASP A 602 -23.00 12.60 8.84
C ASP A 602 -21.54 12.16 8.70
N GLY A 603 -20.83 12.64 7.65
CA GLY A 603 -19.45 12.28 7.38
C GLY A 603 -19.25 10.77 7.20
N THR A 604 -20.29 10.06 6.75
CA THR A 604 -20.24 8.63 6.44
C THR A 604 -20.49 8.42 4.94
N PRO A 605 -19.88 7.39 4.33
CA PRO A 605 -20.15 7.00 2.95
C PRO A 605 -21.48 6.25 2.91
N SER A 606 -22.57 6.97 3.16
CA SER A 606 -23.95 6.48 3.08
C SER A 606 -24.66 7.10 1.89
N ALA A 607 -25.64 6.39 1.32
CA ALA A 607 -26.44 6.92 0.22
C ALA A 607 -27.24 8.13 0.71
N LYS A 608 -27.01 9.29 0.09
CA LYS A 608 -27.73 10.54 0.37
C LYS A 608 -28.39 11.05 -0.89
N THR A 609 -29.57 11.66 -0.74
CA THR A 609 -30.26 12.32 -1.84
C THR A 609 -29.45 13.52 -2.31
N VAL A 610 -29.26 13.61 -3.62
CA VAL A 610 -28.50 14.67 -4.27
C VAL A 610 -29.31 15.27 -5.41
N ASN A 611 -29.23 16.58 -5.53
CA ASN A 611 -29.98 17.35 -6.54
C ASN A 611 -29.13 18.43 -7.21
N SER A 612 -27.86 18.55 -6.82
CA SER A 612 -26.87 19.39 -7.47
C SER A 612 -25.45 18.99 -7.06
N PHE A 613 -24.47 19.26 -7.91
CA PHE A 613 -23.05 19.29 -7.55
C PHE A 613 -22.66 20.50 -6.69
N SER A 614 -23.52 21.52 -6.60
CA SER A 614 -23.23 22.76 -5.86
C SER A 614 -23.21 22.58 -4.35
N ASN A 615 -24.01 21.66 -3.82
CA ASN A 615 -24.30 21.53 -2.38
C ASN A 615 -23.88 20.18 -1.79
N ILE A 616 -22.97 19.45 -2.45
CA ILE A 616 -22.45 18.16 -1.98
C ILE A 616 -20.93 18.22 -1.79
N ARG A 617 -20.42 17.52 -0.76
CA ARG A 617 -18.98 17.40 -0.48
C ARG A 617 -18.66 16.22 0.43
N GLY A 618 -17.37 15.91 0.58
CA GLY A 618 -16.88 14.75 1.30
C GLY A 618 -16.94 13.53 0.41
N LEU A 619 -15.99 13.44 -0.52
CA LEU A 619 -15.94 12.39 -1.54
C LEU A 619 -15.83 11.03 -0.86
N ALA A 620 -16.77 10.14 -1.15
CA ALA A 620 -16.86 8.82 -0.55
C ALA A 620 -16.41 7.76 -1.56
N PRO A 621 -15.89 6.62 -1.09
CA PRO A 621 -15.83 6.18 0.31
C PRO A 621 -14.63 6.70 1.11
N GLU A 622 -13.63 7.30 0.46
CA GLU A 622 -12.33 7.56 1.08
C GLU A 622 -12.29 8.75 2.02
N GLU A 623 -12.92 9.86 1.64
CA GLU A 623 -12.73 11.17 2.25
C GLU A 623 -14.06 11.86 2.66
N PRO A 624 -15.03 11.14 3.27
CA PRO A 624 -16.37 11.68 3.53
C PRO A 624 -16.38 12.86 4.52
N THR A 625 -15.32 13.03 5.30
CA THR A 625 -15.16 14.10 6.30
C THR A 625 -14.16 15.18 5.89
N LYS A 626 -13.41 14.98 4.79
CA LYS A 626 -12.38 15.93 4.34
C LYS A 626 -12.88 16.98 3.35
N LEU A 627 -14.20 17.19 3.27
CA LEU A 627 -14.82 18.37 2.64
C LEU A 627 -14.49 18.60 1.15
N GLY A 628 -14.07 17.56 0.41
CA GLY A 628 -13.84 17.64 -1.04
C GLY A 628 -15.14 17.83 -1.83
N SER A 629 -15.16 18.77 -2.76
CA SER A 629 -16.31 19.19 -3.56
C SER A 629 -16.16 18.81 -5.03
N TYR A 630 -17.17 19.14 -5.83
CA TYR A 630 -17.16 19.01 -7.29
C TYR A 630 -16.78 20.33 -7.99
N TYR A 631 -16.24 21.31 -7.25
CA TYR A 631 -15.95 22.63 -7.79
C TYR A 631 -14.76 22.65 -8.74
N SER A 632 -13.89 21.64 -8.74
CA SER A 632 -12.82 21.50 -9.75
C SER A 632 -13.36 21.52 -11.18
N GLY A 633 -14.45 20.79 -11.44
CA GLY A 633 -15.17 20.82 -12.72
C GLY A 633 -15.79 22.18 -13.03
N SER A 634 -16.32 22.86 -12.01
CA SER A 634 -16.87 24.22 -12.15
C SER A 634 -15.81 25.23 -12.55
N VAL A 635 -14.64 25.19 -11.90
CA VAL A 635 -13.50 26.06 -12.20
C VAL A 635 -12.97 25.78 -13.62
N ALA A 636 -12.84 24.51 -14.00
CA ALA A 636 -12.45 24.15 -15.38
C ALA A 636 -13.43 24.69 -16.42
N LEU A 637 -14.75 24.55 -16.18
CA LEU A 637 -15.79 25.06 -17.06
C LEU A 637 -15.73 26.60 -17.19
N TYR A 638 -15.47 27.31 -16.08
CA TYR A 638 -15.27 28.75 -16.10
C TYR A 638 -14.08 29.12 -16.98
N GLY A 639 -12.92 28.50 -16.77
CA GLY A 639 -11.71 28.75 -17.58
C GLY A 639 -11.94 28.49 -19.07
N LYS A 640 -12.69 27.43 -19.41
CA LYS A 640 -12.99 27.08 -20.81
C LYS A 640 -13.92 28.07 -21.51
N LYS A 641 -14.84 28.71 -20.78
CA LYS A 641 -15.90 29.57 -21.35
C LYS A 641 -15.62 31.06 -21.27
N ASN A 642 -14.69 31.50 -20.43
CA ASN A 642 -14.44 32.91 -20.19
C ASN A 642 -13.07 33.30 -20.69
N ASP A 643 -12.99 34.44 -21.35
CA ASP A 643 -11.74 35.08 -21.70
C ASP A 643 -11.12 35.70 -20.43
N LEU A 644 -9.99 35.17 -19.97
CA LEU A 644 -9.42 35.51 -18.67
C LEU A 644 -8.50 36.72 -18.70
N ASN A 645 -7.89 37.02 -19.84
CA ASN A 645 -6.86 38.04 -19.96
C ASN A 645 -7.26 39.05 -21.04
N THR A 646 -6.93 40.33 -20.86
CA THR A 646 -7.32 41.39 -21.79
C THR A 646 -6.41 41.52 -23.02
N VAL A 647 -5.43 40.63 -23.20
CA VAL A 647 -4.61 40.61 -24.41
C VAL A 647 -5.45 40.23 -25.63
N LYS A 648 -4.87 40.35 -26.83
CA LYS A 648 -5.63 40.19 -28.08
C LYS A 648 -6.11 38.74 -28.26
N GLY A 649 -7.40 38.56 -28.57
CA GLY A 649 -8.00 37.23 -28.78
C GLY A 649 -8.44 36.60 -27.46
N GLU A 650 -9.01 35.40 -27.49
CA GLU A 650 -9.54 34.76 -26.28
C GLU A 650 -8.48 33.89 -25.58
N GLN A 651 -8.28 34.12 -24.28
CA GLN A 651 -7.43 33.37 -23.36
C GLN A 651 -8.27 32.44 -22.47
N ASN A 652 -9.12 31.63 -23.10
CA ASN A 652 -9.75 30.50 -22.42
C ASN A 652 -8.69 29.46 -22.04
N VAL A 653 -8.81 28.91 -20.83
CA VAL A 653 -7.90 27.90 -20.29
C VAL A 653 -8.50 26.51 -20.51
N ASP A 654 -7.71 25.64 -21.15
CA ASP A 654 -8.02 24.21 -21.21
C ASP A 654 -7.48 23.50 -19.96
N THR A 655 -8.29 22.61 -19.38
CA THR A 655 -7.88 21.79 -18.24
C THR A 655 -7.69 20.34 -18.68
N LEU A 656 -6.51 19.79 -18.38
CA LEU A 656 -6.18 18.38 -18.54
C LEU A 656 -5.97 17.80 -17.14
N SER A 657 -6.58 16.66 -16.83
CA SER A 657 -6.47 16.03 -15.52
C SER A 657 -5.80 14.67 -15.61
N VAL A 658 -4.77 14.47 -14.81
CA VAL A 658 -4.14 13.17 -14.55
C VAL A 658 -4.53 12.79 -13.12
N ALA A 659 -5.50 11.88 -13.03
CA ALA A 659 -5.97 11.37 -11.76
C ALA A 659 -5.14 10.14 -11.36
N LEU A 660 -4.45 10.23 -10.23
CA LEU A 660 -3.74 9.10 -9.64
C LEU A 660 -4.78 8.13 -9.07
N ALA A 661 -4.64 6.85 -9.40
CA ALA A 661 -5.56 5.82 -8.93
C ALA A 661 -5.65 5.82 -7.39
N SER A 662 -6.82 5.49 -6.86
CA SER A 662 -7.00 5.35 -5.41
C SER A 662 -6.00 4.34 -4.83
N PRO A 663 -5.39 4.62 -3.67
CA PRO A 663 -4.65 3.59 -2.94
C PRO A 663 -5.57 2.56 -2.30
N LEU A 664 -6.89 2.83 -2.18
CA LEU A 664 -7.81 1.94 -1.53
C LEU A 664 -8.28 0.79 -2.45
N PRO A 665 -8.39 -0.42 -1.90
CA PRO A 665 -8.91 -1.58 -2.62
C PRO A 665 -10.41 -1.39 -2.91
N ARG A 666 -10.81 -1.62 -4.16
CA ARG A 666 -12.21 -1.78 -4.55
C ARG A 666 -12.44 -3.21 -5.05
N ILE A 667 -12.96 -4.06 -4.17
CA ILE A 667 -13.16 -5.47 -4.53
C ILE A 667 -14.51 -5.63 -5.20
N THR A 668 -14.47 -6.11 -6.44
CA THR A 668 -15.65 -6.30 -7.27
C THR A 668 -15.90 -7.79 -7.47
N ILE A 669 -17.05 -8.27 -6.99
CA ILE A 669 -17.40 -9.68 -7.01
C ILE A 669 -18.62 -9.86 -7.93
N PRO A 670 -18.50 -10.58 -9.06
CA PRO A 670 -19.64 -10.93 -9.88
C PRO A 670 -20.45 -12.04 -9.18
N ILE A 671 -21.75 -11.80 -8.98
CA ILE A 671 -22.68 -12.75 -8.37
C ILE A 671 -23.95 -12.81 -9.22
N ALA A 672 -24.20 -13.96 -9.86
CA ALA A 672 -25.43 -14.23 -10.63
C ALA A 672 -25.81 -13.13 -11.64
N GLY A 673 -24.82 -12.64 -12.41
CA GLY A 673 -25.02 -11.57 -13.40
C GLY A 673 -25.18 -10.16 -12.81
N LYS A 674 -24.98 -10.01 -11.49
CA LYS A 674 -24.88 -8.72 -10.80
C LYS A 674 -23.47 -8.54 -10.25
N THR A 675 -23.19 -7.33 -9.79
CA THR A 675 -21.91 -6.96 -9.20
C THR A 675 -22.10 -6.53 -7.76
N VAL A 676 -21.35 -7.12 -6.84
CA VAL A 676 -21.18 -6.63 -5.47
C VAL A 676 -19.85 -5.90 -5.39
N THR A 677 -19.86 -4.67 -4.89
CA THR A 677 -18.63 -3.92 -4.59
C THR A 677 -18.46 -3.85 -3.08
N LEU A 678 -17.33 -4.33 -2.58
CA LEU A 678 -16.89 -4.16 -1.20
C LEU A 678 -15.87 -3.02 -1.15
N VAL A 679 -16.15 -2.01 -0.34
CA VAL A 679 -15.17 -0.98 0.02
C VAL A 679 -15.07 -0.89 1.53
N PRO A 680 -13.90 -1.18 2.12
CA PRO A 680 -13.73 -1.09 3.57
C PRO A 680 -13.84 0.35 4.06
N PHE A 681 -14.42 0.54 5.25
CA PHE A 681 -14.60 1.84 5.88
C PHE A 681 -14.66 1.66 7.39
N ALA A 682 -13.99 2.54 8.13
CA ALA A 682 -14.01 2.55 9.59
C ALA A 682 -14.11 3.98 10.13
N LYS A 683 -14.73 4.09 11.31
CA LYS A 683 -14.70 5.30 12.13
C LYS A 683 -14.35 4.94 13.55
N SER A 684 -13.58 5.80 14.21
CA SER A 684 -13.41 5.73 15.65
C SER A 684 -14.69 6.25 16.31
N VAL A 685 -15.34 5.41 17.11
CA VAL A 685 -16.66 5.70 17.71
C VAL A 685 -16.61 5.92 19.22
N GLY A 686 -15.43 6.02 19.83
CA GLY A 686 -15.28 6.26 21.27
C GLY A 686 -13.81 6.30 21.70
N GLY A 687 -13.56 6.66 22.97
CA GLY A 687 -12.20 6.88 23.47
C GLY A 687 -11.63 8.24 23.05
N ASN A 688 -10.56 8.71 23.71
CA ASN A 688 -9.84 9.95 23.37
C ASN A 688 -10.72 11.20 23.04
N SER A 689 -11.77 11.42 23.85
CA SER A 689 -12.78 12.48 23.69
C SER A 689 -13.72 12.36 22.48
N ILE A 690 -13.69 11.25 21.74
CA ILE A 690 -14.59 10.97 20.62
C ILE A 690 -16.00 10.70 21.14
N SER A 691 -16.98 11.38 20.56
CA SER A 691 -18.39 11.18 20.86
C SER A 691 -18.96 10.02 20.03
N ASN A 692 -19.57 9.03 20.69
CA ASN A 692 -20.32 7.97 20.04
C ASN A 692 -21.72 8.39 19.60
N LYS A 693 -22.11 9.65 19.85
CA LYS A 693 -23.43 10.17 19.53
C LYS A 693 -23.57 10.37 18.03
N LYS A 694 -24.62 9.77 17.46
CA LYS A 694 -24.96 9.92 16.05
C LYS A 694 -25.09 11.40 15.66
N GLY A 695 -24.38 11.80 14.60
CA GLY A 695 -24.38 13.16 14.05
C GLY A 695 -23.28 14.07 14.61
N ASP A 696 -22.63 13.68 15.71
CA ASP A 696 -21.38 14.32 16.12
C ASP A 696 -20.24 13.90 15.18
N PHE A 697 -19.12 14.64 15.18
CA PHE A 697 -17.95 14.26 14.40
C PHE A 697 -17.31 12.98 14.96
N GLN A 698 -17.11 12.00 14.09
CA GLN A 698 -16.22 10.86 14.31
C GLN A 698 -15.16 10.86 13.21
N PRO A 699 -13.87 10.73 13.55
CA PRO A 699 -12.83 10.58 12.56
C PRO A 699 -13.09 9.36 11.67
N THR A 700 -12.97 9.54 10.36
CA THR A 700 -12.85 8.43 9.40
C THR A 700 -11.43 7.87 9.43
N ASN A 701 -11.27 6.59 9.79
CA ASN A 701 -9.94 5.99 9.84
C ASN A 701 -9.39 5.78 8.43
N GLN A 702 -8.16 6.21 8.18
CA GLN A 702 -7.49 5.90 6.91
C GLN A 702 -7.11 4.42 6.90
N ILE A 703 -7.22 3.76 5.74
CA ILE A 703 -6.65 2.43 5.56
C ILE A 703 -5.14 2.61 5.45
N VAL A 704 -4.41 1.95 6.36
CA VAL A 704 -2.95 1.94 6.38
C VAL A 704 -2.45 0.84 5.44
N ASP A 705 -2.97 -0.36 5.61
CA ASP A 705 -2.65 -1.51 4.77
C ASP A 705 -3.87 -2.36 4.49
N PHE A 706 -3.85 -3.01 3.33
CA PHE A 706 -4.85 -3.97 2.94
C PHE A 706 -4.20 -5.21 2.32
N TYR A 707 -4.52 -6.38 2.89
CA TYR A 707 -3.99 -7.65 2.42
C TYR A 707 -5.12 -8.58 2.02
N ILE A 708 -4.99 -9.17 0.83
CA ILE A 708 -5.83 -10.28 0.40
C ILE A 708 -5.15 -11.58 0.82
N GLU A 709 -5.67 -12.24 1.86
CA GLU A 709 -5.15 -13.54 2.29
C GLU A 709 -5.64 -14.67 1.37
N LYS A 710 -6.88 -14.56 0.91
CA LYS A 710 -7.47 -15.53 -0.02
C LYS A 710 -8.60 -14.88 -0.80
N ILE A 711 -8.62 -15.07 -2.11
CA ILE A 711 -9.79 -14.81 -2.95
C ILE A 711 -9.92 -15.96 -3.94
N VAL A 712 -11.08 -16.61 -3.97
CA VAL A 712 -11.34 -17.77 -4.83
C VAL A 712 -12.79 -17.76 -5.29
N ASN A 713 -13.07 -18.48 -6.38
CA ASN A 713 -14.41 -18.56 -7.00
C ASN A 713 -14.98 -17.20 -7.42
N THR A 714 -14.14 -16.23 -7.74
CA THR A 714 -14.59 -14.91 -8.21
C THR A 714 -14.51 -14.76 -9.72
N ASN A 715 -13.73 -15.61 -10.40
CA ASN A 715 -13.64 -15.70 -11.85
C ASN A 715 -13.23 -17.14 -12.27
N ALA A 716 -13.13 -17.40 -13.57
CA ALA A 716 -12.76 -18.72 -14.08
C ALA A 716 -11.31 -19.13 -13.74
N GLY A 717 -10.41 -18.16 -13.55
CA GLY A 717 -8.99 -18.38 -13.27
C GLY A 717 -8.70 -18.85 -11.84
N ASN A 718 -9.61 -18.61 -10.89
CA ASN A 718 -9.43 -18.96 -9.48
C ASN A 718 -10.54 -19.86 -8.90
N MET A 719 -11.19 -20.67 -9.73
CA MET A 719 -12.23 -21.60 -9.29
C MET A 719 -11.68 -22.74 -8.43
N ASP A 720 -12.26 -22.92 -7.25
CA ASP A 720 -12.05 -24.04 -6.33
C ASP A 720 -13.39 -24.43 -5.68
N ALA A 721 -13.99 -25.50 -6.21
CA ALA A 721 -15.27 -26.02 -5.74
C ALA A 721 -15.24 -26.52 -4.28
N SER A 722 -14.04 -26.83 -3.73
CA SER A 722 -13.89 -27.27 -2.35
C SER A 722 -14.06 -26.12 -1.36
N VAL A 723 -13.86 -24.87 -1.78
CA VAL A 723 -13.99 -23.68 -0.93
C VAL A 723 -15.38 -23.08 -1.10
N ASN A 724 -16.09 -22.88 0.01
CA ASN A 724 -17.44 -22.28 0.05
C ASN A 724 -18.45 -22.93 -0.93
N GLY A 725 -18.25 -24.20 -1.29
CA GLY A 725 -19.06 -24.94 -2.27
C GLY A 725 -19.01 -24.34 -3.68
N GLY A 726 -17.87 -23.77 -4.08
CA GLY A 726 -17.69 -23.11 -5.39
C GLY A 726 -18.30 -21.71 -5.47
N ARG A 727 -18.81 -21.16 -4.36
CA ARG A 727 -19.30 -19.77 -4.30
C ARG A 727 -18.13 -18.81 -4.06
N PRO A 728 -18.22 -17.55 -4.52
CA PRO A 728 -17.23 -16.53 -4.22
C PRO A 728 -16.85 -16.49 -2.74
N TYR A 729 -15.56 -16.47 -2.45
CA TYR A 729 -15.02 -16.37 -1.09
C TYR A 729 -13.83 -15.43 -1.07
N GLY A 730 -13.79 -14.55 -0.07
CA GLY A 730 -12.69 -13.62 0.19
C GLY A 730 -12.34 -13.57 1.67
N LEU A 731 -11.05 -13.56 2.00
CA LEU A 731 -10.48 -13.34 3.32
C LEU A 731 -9.48 -12.20 3.23
N PHE A 732 -9.68 -11.16 4.05
CA PHE A 732 -8.93 -9.92 4.00
C PHE A 732 -8.42 -9.53 5.38
N ARG A 733 -7.23 -8.91 5.45
CA ARG A 733 -6.76 -8.18 6.63
C ARG A 733 -6.68 -6.71 6.29
N ILE A 734 -7.17 -5.88 7.19
CA ILE A 734 -7.26 -4.44 6.97
C ILE A 734 -6.75 -3.77 8.23
N ASN A 735 -5.73 -2.92 8.06
CA ASN A 735 -5.22 -2.07 9.12
C ASN A 735 -5.77 -0.64 8.92
N TYR A 736 -6.15 0.00 10.01
CA TYR A 736 -6.74 1.33 10.03
C TYR A 736 -5.99 2.22 11.00
N GLU A 737 -5.77 3.49 10.64
CA GLU A 737 -5.25 4.48 11.61
C GLU A 737 -6.26 4.72 12.74
N ASP A 738 -5.80 5.14 13.92
CA ASP A 738 -6.69 5.47 15.05
C ASP A 738 -7.61 6.66 14.78
N VAL A 739 -7.22 7.61 13.90
CA VAL A 739 -8.05 8.74 13.47
C VAL A 739 -7.83 9.07 11.97
N GLU A 740 -8.25 10.24 11.50
CA GLU A 740 -8.18 10.64 10.09
C GLU A 740 -6.80 11.05 9.58
N GLN A 741 -5.91 11.45 10.48
CA GLN A 741 -4.56 11.90 10.16
C GLN A 741 -3.66 11.61 11.35
N ALA A 742 -2.39 11.30 11.06
CA ALA A 742 -1.29 11.47 12.00
C ALA A 742 -1.39 10.61 13.28
N ALA A 743 -2.05 9.44 13.21
CA ALA A 743 -2.43 8.68 14.39
C ALA A 743 -1.97 7.21 14.44
N ASP A 744 -0.95 6.85 13.67
CA ASP A 744 -0.22 5.57 13.77
C ASP A 744 1.26 5.82 14.11
#